data_AF-A0A2P6S808-F1
#
_entry.id   AF-A0A2P6S808-F1
#
_cell.length_a   1.000
_cell.length_b   1.000
_cell.length_c   1.000
_cell.angle_alpha   90.00
_cell.angle_beta   90.00
_cell.angle_gamma   90.00
#
_symmetry.space_group_name_H-M   'P 1'
#
loop_
_entity.id
_entity.type
_entity.pdbx_description
1 polymer ?
#
loop_
_entity_poly.entity_id
_entity_poly.type
_entity_poly.pdbx_seq_one_letter_code
_entity_poly.pdbx_strand_id
1 'polypeptide(L)'
;MMLLPLKQILFALLGGFSLILLVHAEDDQSGFISIDCGRTQNSSYTEKTTGINYISDTGFIDTGESKLVLRYVKDIYQQPYWGVRSFPEGIRNCYKINVTSGDKYLIRASFVYGNYDSKDELPTFLLHLGTDLWDSVKVENVSLFINKELIHVPLRNYIHVCLVNNGSGVPFISALELRRLNITSYQTQIGSLALNRRLDIGQIAPDLKSYRYPKDIYDRFWYPYEDVDNQWLTLDTSFTVDFDKHNSFQPASIVMSTAATSQNPNVPLNLWWDPPIDADDTEYYVYMHFAEIEQLQSNESRMQYITNHGELYRKSFAASYLYTTTIYSRTGLRGGQNFSIIKDDNSTLPPSINGVEVYTLKEFLELETKQEDVEAITNVKSTYEITKNWQGDPCLPLNYSWEGLKCSYPEDDSPRIISLDLSMSGLTGEISHSISNLAMIQTLDLSNNNLTGPIPDFLSQLPDLNVLNLEKNKFTGSLPLGLVERRKNGLLSISLCDNPNLAANESCTTKKKNKSIIPIIGAIAGISTLMLAGAVFFCFCKKKRLHAAIDSKPNPGSVELEQKNRKFTYSEILKITNNRQRVLGKGGFGTVYHGYIDDKTQVAVKLLSPSSSQGLQQFHAEANEGVKAPSTLAQFRKELDLLQWAHRMLSP
;
A
#
# COMPACT_ATOMS: atom_id res chain seq x y z
N MET A 1 -21.09 43.44 -64.32
CA MET A 1 -22.11 42.60 -63.66
C MET A 1 -21.44 41.27 -63.35
N MET A 2 -21.12 41.07 -62.06
CA MET A 2 -20.87 39.80 -61.35
C MET A 2 -19.81 38.77 -61.81
N LEU A 3 -19.13 38.26 -60.77
CA LEU A 3 -18.38 36.99 -60.63
C LEU A 3 -16.89 37.00 -61.04
N LEU A 4 -16.05 37.52 -60.14
CA LEU A 4 -14.65 37.09 -60.00
C LEU A 4 -14.56 35.86 -59.05
N PRO A 5 -13.62 34.93 -59.25
CA PRO A 5 -13.65 33.60 -58.64
C PRO A 5 -12.98 33.56 -57.26
N LEU A 6 -13.56 32.73 -56.39
CA LEU A 6 -13.20 32.42 -55.00
C LEU A 6 -11.81 31.74 -54.79
N LYS A 7 -10.84 31.93 -55.70
CA LYS A 7 -9.52 31.27 -55.65
C LYS A 7 -8.34 32.18 -55.31
N GLN A 8 -8.53 33.50 -55.26
CA GLN A 8 -7.46 34.43 -54.87
C GLN A 8 -7.61 35.00 -53.45
N ILE A 9 -8.75 34.81 -52.79
CA ILE A 9 -8.92 35.10 -51.35
C ILE A 9 -8.38 33.95 -50.48
N LEU A 10 -8.29 32.73 -51.02
CA LEU A 10 -7.76 31.58 -50.29
C LEU A 10 -6.22 31.60 -50.16
N PHE A 11 -5.50 32.36 -50.99
CA PHE A 11 -4.03 32.45 -50.93
C PHE A 11 -3.52 33.63 -50.10
N ALA A 12 -4.37 34.61 -49.76
CA ALA A 12 -4.04 35.69 -48.83
C ALA A 12 -4.32 35.32 -47.35
N LEU A 13 -5.08 34.23 -47.11
CA LEU A 13 -5.34 33.66 -45.77
C LEU A 13 -4.35 32.54 -45.37
N LEU A 14 -3.44 32.14 -46.27
CA LEU A 14 -2.42 31.12 -46.03
C LEU A 14 -0.98 31.68 -45.96
N GLY A 15 -0.80 33.00 -46.05
CA GLY A 15 0.51 33.68 -46.03
C GLY A 15 0.74 34.60 -44.84
N GLY A 16 -0.01 34.43 -43.74
CA GLY A 16 -0.07 35.39 -42.62
C GLY A 16 -0.06 34.75 -41.24
N PHE A 17 0.68 33.65 -41.03
CA PHE A 17 1.05 33.14 -39.70
C PHE A 17 2.40 32.42 -39.81
N SER A 18 3.47 33.17 -40.01
CA SER A 18 4.85 32.66 -39.94
C SER A 18 5.77 33.76 -39.44
N LEU A 19 5.53 34.18 -38.20
CA LEU A 19 6.50 34.86 -37.34
C LEU A 19 5.93 34.83 -35.91
N ILE A 20 5.71 33.62 -35.40
CA ILE A 20 5.80 33.42 -33.96
C ILE A 20 7.29 33.54 -33.67
N LEU A 21 7.65 34.60 -32.96
CA LEU A 21 8.91 34.69 -32.25
C LEU A 21 9.10 33.37 -31.50
N LEU A 22 10.05 32.55 -31.99
CA LEU A 22 10.64 31.46 -31.23
C LEU A 22 11.40 32.08 -30.06
N VAL A 23 10.66 32.51 -29.05
CA VAL A 23 11.14 32.39 -27.68
C VAL A 23 10.95 30.92 -27.36
N HIS A 24 11.98 30.12 -27.60
CA HIS A 24 12.11 28.84 -26.91
C HIS A 24 12.22 29.18 -25.42
N ALA A 25 11.09 29.20 -24.72
CA ALA A 25 11.11 28.63 -23.39
C ALA A 25 11.08 27.12 -23.64
N GLU A 26 12.18 26.43 -23.38
CA GLU A 26 12.13 24.99 -23.15
C GLU A 26 10.96 24.71 -22.19
N ASP A 27 10.06 23.82 -22.57
CA ASP A 27 9.01 23.36 -21.68
C ASP A 27 9.69 22.47 -20.61
N ASP A 28 10.30 23.11 -19.61
CA ASP A 28 11.18 22.56 -18.56
C ASP A 28 10.49 21.54 -17.63
N GLN A 29 9.21 21.24 -17.88
CA GLN A 29 8.41 20.23 -17.18
C GLN A 29 8.21 18.96 -18.02
N SER A 30 8.95 18.77 -19.12
CA SER A 30 8.87 17.53 -19.91
C SER A 30 9.14 16.31 -19.02
N GLY A 31 8.16 15.42 -18.90
CA GLY A 31 8.24 14.22 -18.04
C GLY A 31 7.78 14.40 -16.60
N PHE A 32 7.21 15.55 -16.22
CA PHE A 32 6.53 15.70 -14.93
C PHE A 32 5.13 15.10 -14.99
N ILE A 33 4.78 14.30 -13.98
CA ILE A 33 3.40 13.91 -13.69
C ILE A 33 3.07 14.49 -12.32
N SER A 34 2.08 15.36 -12.22
CA SER A 34 1.72 16.05 -10.98
C SER A 34 0.22 16.00 -10.76
N ILE A 35 -0.20 15.19 -9.80
CA ILE A 35 -1.59 14.89 -9.52
C ILE A 35 -1.98 15.53 -8.18
N ASP A 36 -2.99 16.41 -8.22
CA ASP A 36 -3.64 17.02 -7.06
C ASP A 36 -4.83 16.13 -6.66
N CYS A 37 -4.68 15.45 -5.52
CA CYS A 37 -5.59 14.39 -5.08
C CYS A 37 -6.80 14.97 -4.34
N GLY A 38 -7.99 14.57 -4.75
CA GLY A 38 -9.25 15.07 -4.17
C GLY A 38 -9.64 16.45 -4.68
N ARG A 39 -9.15 16.86 -5.86
CA ARG A 39 -9.61 18.08 -6.55
C ARG A 39 -10.90 17.82 -7.34
N THR A 40 -11.59 18.89 -7.74
CA THR A 40 -12.75 18.82 -8.63
C THR A 40 -12.40 18.17 -9.97
N GLN A 41 -13.35 17.40 -10.49
CA GLN A 41 -13.19 16.56 -11.66
C GLN A 41 -12.67 17.34 -12.89
N ASN A 42 -11.70 16.76 -13.60
CA ASN A 42 -11.13 17.29 -14.86
C ASN A 42 -10.58 18.73 -14.78
N SER A 43 -10.12 19.16 -13.61
CA SER A 43 -9.48 20.47 -13.45
C SER A 43 -7.96 20.38 -13.55
N SER A 44 -7.33 21.44 -14.09
CA SER A 44 -5.88 21.63 -14.12
C SER A 44 -5.53 23.07 -13.74
N TYR A 45 -4.33 23.29 -13.23
CA TYR A 45 -3.83 24.62 -12.90
C TYR A 45 -2.30 24.65 -12.80
N THR A 46 -1.74 25.85 -12.88
CA THR A 46 -0.32 26.10 -12.59
C THR A 46 -0.21 26.62 -11.15
N GLU A 47 0.54 25.91 -10.30
CA GLU A 47 0.78 26.34 -8.92
C GLU A 47 1.66 27.60 -8.93
N LYS A 48 1.28 28.62 -8.17
CA LYS A 48 1.83 29.98 -8.33
C LYS A 48 3.27 30.11 -7.84
N THR A 49 3.66 29.35 -6.82
CA THR A 49 4.99 29.50 -6.20
C THR A 49 6.07 28.70 -6.93
N THR A 50 5.72 27.53 -7.41
CA THR A 50 6.60 26.60 -8.12
C THR A 50 6.51 26.79 -9.62
N GLY A 51 5.34 27.12 -10.16
CA GLY A 51 5.07 27.10 -11.60
C GLY A 51 4.74 25.72 -12.15
N ILE A 52 4.60 24.69 -11.30
CA ILE A 52 4.29 23.32 -11.73
C ILE A 52 2.82 23.22 -12.16
N ASN A 53 2.58 22.55 -13.27
CA ASN A 53 1.24 22.23 -13.73
C ASN A 53 0.70 20.98 -13.02
N TYR A 54 -0.46 21.09 -12.38
CA TYR A 54 -1.17 20.00 -11.71
C TYR A 54 -2.47 19.67 -12.43
N ILE A 55 -2.83 18.38 -12.40
CA ILE A 55 -4.11 17.85 -12.86
C ILE A 55 -4.85 17.17 -11.70
N SER A 56 -6.18 17.12 -11.77
CA SER A 56 -7.00 16.31 -10.86
C SER A 56 -6.65 14.81 -10.98
N ASP A 57 -6.78 14.08 -9.88
CA ASP A 57 -6.68 12.61 -9.83
C ASP A 57 -7.81 11.83 -10.52
N THR A 58 -8.74 12.53 -11.18
CA THR A 58 -9.79 11.87 -11.97
C THR A 58 -9.18 10.96 -13.04
N GLY A 59 -9.63 9.71 -13.10
CA GLY A 59 -9.18 8.73 -14.08
C GLY A 59 -7.93 7.94 -13.67
N PHE A 60 -7.31 8.29 -12.54
CA PHE A 60 -6.21 7.51 -11.95
C PHE A 60 -6.68 6.59 -10.82
N ILE A 61 -7.86 6.86 -10.23
CA ILE A 61 -8.43 6.16 -9.08
C ILE A 61 -9.96 6.08 -9.22
N ASP A 62 -10.56 4.93 -8.85
CA ASP A 62 -12.01 4.70 -8.99
C ASP A 62 -12.81 5.02 -7.71
N THR A 63 -12.12 5.14 -6.56
CA THR A 63 -12.73 5.20 -5.23
C THR A 63 -12.29 6.44 -4.45
N GLY A 64 -12.84 6.59 -3.24
CA GLY A 64 -12.53 7.68 -2.32
C GLY A 64 -13.33 8.95 -2.58
N GLU A 65 -13.31 9.82 -1.59
CA GLU A 65 -14.03 11.09 -1.56
C GLU A 65 -13.08 12.28 -1.46
N SER A 66 -13.45 13.38 -2.12
CA SER A 66 -12.72 14.65 -2.05
C SER A 66 -13.04 15.36 -0.73
N LYS A 67 -12.00 15.83 -0.04
CA LYS A 67 -12.10 16.62 1.19
C LYS A 67 -11.17 17.82 1.12
N LEU A 68 -11.46 18.82 1.93
CA LEU A 68 -10.65 20.03 2.06
C LEU A 68 -10.06 20.10 3.46
N VAL A 69 -8.79 20.47 3.54
CA VAL A 69 -8.13 20.76 4.82
C VAL A 69 -8.64 22.08 5.42
N LEU A 70 -8.40 22.27 6.71
CA LEU A 70 -8.73 23.51 7.42
C LEU A 70 -7.99 24.73 6.85
N ARG A 71 -8.59 25.91 6.99
CA ARG A 71 -8.10 27.16 6.37
C ARG A 71 -6.65 27.50 6.75
N TYR A 72 -6.29 27.39 8.02
CA TYR A 72 -4.95 27.76 8.48
C TYR A 72 -3.85 26.89 7.85
N VAL A 73 -4.17 25.65 7.45
CA VAL A 73 -3.24 24.75 6.75
C VAL A 73 -2.95 25.27 5.33
N LYS A 74 -3.94 25.90 4.69
CA LYS A 74 -3.80 26.51 3.36
C LYS A 74 -2.95 27.77 3.37
N ASP A 75 -2.83 28.43 4.54
CA ASP A 75 -1.95 29.58 4.73
C ASP A 75 -0.47 29.15 4.86
N ILE A 76 -0.22 27.88 5.21
CA ILE A 76 1.13 27.31 5.40
C ILE A 76 1.63 26.63 4.13
N TYR A 77 0.75 25.88 3.44
CA TYR A 77 1.14 24.99 2.35
C TYR A 77 0.61 25.42 0.98
N GLN A 78 1.31 24.97 -0.07
CA GLN A 78 0.97 25.21 -1.47
C GLN A 78 -0.37 24.55 -1.86
N GLN A 79 -0.96 25.04 -2.96
CA GLN A 79 -2.26 24.61 -3.47
C GLN A 79 -2.50 23.09 -3.60
N PRO A 80 -1.55 22.24 -4.06
CA PRO A 80 -1.76 20.79 -4.14
C PRO A 80 -1.98 20.10 -2.79
N TYR A 81 -1.82 20.81 -1.68
CA TYR A 81 -2.03 20.29 -0.33
C TYR A 81 -3.29 20.87 0.34
N TRP A 82 -4.10 21.64 -0.38
CA TRP A 82 -5.34 22.23 0.14
C TRP A 82 -6.54 21.27 0.11
N GLY A 83 -6.41 20.19 -0.63
CA GLY A 83 -7.38 19.10 -0.71
C GLY A 83 -6.71 17.76 -0.44
N VAL A 84 -7.54 16.77 -0.13
CA VAL A 84 -7.13 15.37 -0.05
C VAL A 84 -8.18 14.48 -0.70
N ARG A 85 -7.75 13.35 -1.25
CA ARG A 85 -8.64 12.21 -1.45
C ARG A 85 -8.58 11.32 -0.22
N SER A 86 -9.73 11.07 0.38
CA SER A 86 -9.91 10.23 1.56
C SER A 86 -10.58 8.89 1.19
N PHE A 87 -10.19 7.80 1.83
CA PHE A 87 -10.64 6.45 1.54
C PHE A 87 -11.31 5.79 2.76
N PRO A 88 -12.53 6.23 3.14
CA PRO A 88 -13.24 5.64 4.29
C PRO A 88 -13.70 4.20 4.03
N GLU A 89 -13.89 3.84 2.76
CA GLU A 89 -14.34 2.52 2.32
C GLU A 89 -13.21 1.77 1.60
N GLY A 90 -13.26 0.44 1.68
CA GLY A 90 -12.28 -0.45 1.07
C GLY A 90 -10.98 -0.56 1.88
N ILE A 91 -10.36 -1.75 1.79
CA ILE A 91 -9.11 -2.02 2.52
C ILE A 91 -7.90 -1.48 1.75
N ARG A 92 -7.89 -1.60 0.43
CA ARG A 92 -6.78 -1.20 -0.44
C ARG A 92 -7.33 -0.34 -1.57
N ASN A 93 -6.79 0.86 -1.71
CA ASN A 93 -7.18 1.82 -2.73
C ASN A 93 -5.95 2.21 -3.57
N CYS A 94 -5.99 1.97 -4.88
CA CYS A 94 -4.80 2.04 -5.73
C CYS A 94 -4.96 3.01 -6.89
N TYR A 95 -4.05 3.98 -6.94
CA TYR A 95 -3.85 4.79 -8.13
C TYR A 95 -3.16 3.95 -9.20
N LYS A 96 -3.61 4.04 -10.45
CA LYS A 96 -2.90 3.50 -11.61
C LYS A 96 -2.36 4.65 -12.44
N ILE A 97 -1.03 4.78 -12.50
CA ILE A 97 -0.36 5.87 -13.22
C ILE A 97 0.42 5.31 -14.37
N ASN A 98 0.19 5.83 -15.57
CA ASN A 98 0.95 5.45 -16.76
C ASN A 98 2.36 6.05 -16.70
N VAL A 99 3.35 5.23 -17.00
CA VAL A 99 4.77 5.58 -17.04
C VAL A 99 5.43 4.86 -18.21
N THR A 100 6.69 5.20 -18.50
CA THR A 100 7.49 4.44 -19.46
C THR A 100 8.26 3.36 -18.72
N SER A 101 8.09 2.09 -19.10
CA SER A 101 8.90 1.01 -18.53
C SER A 101 10.39 1.23 -18.78
N GLY A 102 11.22 0.94 -17.78
CA GLY A 102 12.68 1.07 -17.85
C GLY A 102 13.20 2.50 -17.62
N ASP A 103 12.35 3.52 -17.64
CA ASP A 103 12.73 4.87 -17.25
C ASP A 103 12.88 4.99 -15.73
N LYS A 104 13.79 5.86 -15.27
CA LYS A 104 13.97 6.12 -13.84
C LYS A 104 13.08 7.26 -13.38
N TYR A 105 12.32 7.03 -12.32
CA TYR A 105 11.45 8.04 -11.73
C TYR A 105 11.79 8.25 -10.26
N LEU A 106 11.83 9.52 -9.85
CA LEU A 106 11.54 9.92 -8.48
C LEU A 106 10.02 9.99 -8.34
N ILE A 107 9.46 9.18 -7.46
CA ILE A 107 8.04 9.08 -7.15
C ILE A 107 7.84 9.65 -5.75
N ARG A 108 6.88 10.55 -5.58
CA ARG A 108 6.57 11.18 -4.30
C ARG A 108 5.09 11.15 -4.01
N ALA A 109 4.72 10.59 -2.85
CA ALA A 109 3.39 10.70 -2.27
C ALA A 109 3.42 11.68 -1.10
N SER A 110 2.51 12.65 -1.10
CA SER A 110 2.44 13.70 -0.08
C SER A 110 1.13 13.67 0.68
N PHE A 111 1.21 13.93 1.98
CA PHE A 111 0.12 13.81 2.94
C PHE A 111 0.10 15.02 3.86
N VAL A 112 -1.01 15.75 3.84
CA VAL A 112 -1.34 16.80 4.80
C VAL A 112 -2.73 16.50 5.35
N TYR A 113 -2.79 16.04 6.60
CA TYR A 113 -4.06 15.66 7.23
C TYR A 113 -4.97 16.87 7.39
N GLY A 114 -4.46 17.94 8.03
CA GLY A 114 -5.17 19.20 8.16
C GLY A 114 -6.58 19.11 8.75
N ASN A 115 -6.85 18.04 9.51
CA ASN A 115 -8.14 17.69 10.12
C ASN A 115 -9.31 17.80 9.14
N TYR A 116 -9.12 17.29 7.92
CA TYR A 116 -10.09 17.41 6.82
C TYR A 116 -11.46 16.78 7.14
N ASP A 117 -11.51 15.84 8.08
CA ASP A 117 -12.73 15.12 8.49
C ASP A 117 -13.31 15.62 9.83
N SER A 118 -12.65 16.60 10.45
CA SER A 118 -13.04 17.18 11.75
C SER A 118 -13.09 16.17 12.91
N LYS A 119 -12.37 15.06 12.81
CA LYS A 119 -12.31 14.05 13.88
C LYS A 119 -11.16 14.22 14.84
N ASP A 120 -10.10 14.90 14.40
CA ASP A 120 -8.83 15.01 15.14
C ASP A 120 -8.19 13.65 15.47
N GLU A 121 -8.57 12.61 14.73
CA GLU A 121 -7.99 11.26 14.84
C GLU A 121 -6.80 11.16 13.89
N LEU A 122 -5.59 11.01 14.42
CA LEU A 122 -4.38 10.97 13.60
C LEU A 122 -4.18 9.58 12.98
N PRO A 123 -4.38 9.41 11.66
CA PRO A 123 -4.41 8.09 11.07
C PRO A 123 -3.00 7.53 10.87
N THR A 124 -2.91 6.20 10.94
CA THR A 124 -1.77 5.44 10.44
C THR A 124 -2.25 4.43 9.40
N PHE A 125 -1.55 4.32 8.28
CA PHE A 125 -1.88 3.39 7.21
C PHE A 125 -0.63 3.01 6.42
N LEU A 126 -0.75 2.03 5.52
CA LEU A 126 0.38 1.54 4.72
C LEU A 126 0.33 2.13 3.31
N LEU A 127 1.50 2.40 2.76
CA LEU A 127 1.72 2.82 1.39
C LEU A 127 2.47 1.70 0.66
N HIS A 128 1.94 1.25 -0.46
CA HIS A 128 2.52 0.21 -1.30
C HIS A 128 2.84 0.77 -2.69
N LEU A 129 3.91 0.25 -3.29
CA LEU A 129 4.17 0.41 -4.72
C LEU A 129 3.99 -0.96 -5.37
N GLY A 130 3.00 -1.09 -6.26
CA GLY A 130 2.59 -2.38 -6.80
C GLY A 130 2.02 -3.28 -5.72
N THR A 131 2.68 -4.41 -5.53
CA THR A 131 2.39 -5.42 -4.49
C THR A 131 3.12 -5.11 -3.19
N ASP A 132 4.37 -4.66 -3.28
CA ASP A 132 5.25 -4.55 -2.13
C ASP A 132 4.97 -3.32 -1.24
N LEU A 133 5.28 -3.47 0.04
CA LEU A 133 5.24 -2.38 1.01
C LEU A 133 6.33 -1.36 0.70
N TRP A 134 5.92 -0.12 0.43
CA TRP A 134 6.84 1.00 0.30
C TRP A 134 7.19 1.55 1.69
N ASP A 135 6.19 2.01 2.44
CA ASP A 135 6.38 2.56 3.78
C ASP A 135 5.07 2.60 4.60
N SER A 136 5.17 2.94 5.87
CA SER A 136 4.03 3.36 6.70
C SER A 136 3.89 4.88 6.70
N VAL A 137 2.65 5.35 6.61
CA VAL A 137 2.29 6.75 6.78
C VAL A 137 1.71 6.91 8.18
N LYS A 138 2.41 7.66 9.02
CA LYS A 138 2.00 7.92 10.41
C LYS A 138 1.85 9.43 10.59
N VAL A 139 0.61 9.87 10.78
CA VAL A 139 0.33 11.26 11.11
C VAL A 139 0.54 11.47 12.61
N GLU A 140 1.44 12.37 12.99
CA GLU A 140 1.72 12.67 14.41
C GLU A 140 1.20 14.04 14.84
N ASN A 141 0.91 14.92 13.88
CA ASN A 141 0.34 16.25 14.11
C ASN A 141 -0.56 16.64 12.93
N VAL A 142 -1.65 17.33 13.23
CA VAL A 142 -2.64 17.81 12.26
C VAL A 142 -2.03 18.62 11.11
N SER A 143 -1.03 19.44 11.41
CA SER A 143 -0.39 20.33 10.45
C SER A 143 0.86 19.73 9.83
N LEU A 144 1.23 18.49 10.18
CA LEU A 144 2.46 17.86 9.71
C LEU A 144 2.36 17.57 8.21
N PHE A 145 3.36 18.04 7.47
CA PHE A 145 3.61 17.64 6.10
C PHE A 145 4.43 16.35 6.10
N ILE A 146 3.90 15.30 5.47
CA ILE A 146 4.61 14.04 5.30
C ILE A 146 4.80 13.82 3.81
N ASN A 147 6.03 13.56 3.40
CA ASN A 147 6.37 13.08 2.08
C ASN A 147 7.03 11.71 2.18
N LYS A 148 6.64 10.82 1.28
CA LYS A 148 7.34 9.57 1.01
C LYS A 148 7.89 9.67 -0.39
N GLU A 149 9.19 9.53 -0.54
CA GLU A 149 9.88 9.66 -1.83
C GLU A 149 10.70 8.40 -2.11
N LEU A 150 10.68 7.98 -3.38
CA LEU A 150 11.30 6.75 -3.84
C LEU A 150 11.82 6.94 -5.26
N ILE A 151 13.05 6.51 -5.50
CA ILE A 151 13.61 6.39 -6.84
C ILE A 151 13.42 4.94 -7.29
N HIS A 152 12.68 4.75 -8.38
CA HIS A 152 12.28 3.44 -8.89
C HIS A 152 12.35 3.38 -10.42
N VAL A 153 12.60 2.18 -10.94
CA VAL A 153 12.56 1.87 -12.38
C VAL A 153 11.44 0.86 -12.61
N PRO A 154 10.30 1.26 -13.22
CA PRO A 154 9.14 0.40 -13.36
C PRO A 154 9.34 -0.66 -14.44
N LEU A 155 8.92 -1.88 -14.15
CA LEU A 155 8.97 -3.01 -15.08
C LEU A 155 7.83 -3.02 -16.10
N ARG A 156 6.80 -2.19 -15.88
CA ARG A 156 5.62 -2.05 -16.75
C ARG A 156 5.42 -0.60 -17.15
N ASN A 157 4.55 -0.37 -18.14
CA ASN A 157 4.15 0.98 -18.57
C ASN A 157 3.11 1.65 -17.65
N TYR A 158 2.98 1.14 -16.43
CA TYR A 158 2.20 1.73 -15.37
C TYR A 158 2.82 1.35 -14.01
N ILE A 159 2.49 2.12 -12.98
CA ILE A 159 2.70 1.75 -11.59
C ILE A 159 1.38 1.80 -10.84
N HIS A 160 1.28 1.00 -9.77
CA HIS A 160 0.23 1.16 -8.78
C HIS A 160 0.79 1.83 -7.52
N VAL A 161 0.15 2.90 -7.06
CA VAL A 161 0.44 3.49 -5.73
C VAL A 161 -0.79 3.25 -4.87
N CYS A 162 -0.64 2.36 -3.89
CA CYS A 162 -1.76 1.83 -3.12
C CYS A 162 -1.72 2.31 -1.67
N LEU A 163 -2.84 2.83 -1.18
CA LEU A 163 -3.07 3.14 0.21
C LEU A 163 -3.86 2.01 0.85
N VAL A 164 -3.33 1.43 1.91
CA VAL A 164 -3.91 0.26 2.58
C VAL A 164 -4.28 0.61 4.02
N ASN A 165 -5.57 0.47 4.33
CA ASN A 165 -6.11 0.65 5.66
C ASN A 165 -5.68 -0.50 6.58
N ASN A 166 -5.00 -0.18 7.68
CA ASN A 166 -4.56 -1.14 8.69
C ASN A 166 -5.45 -1.14 9.96
N GLY A 167 -6.61 -0.46 9.91
CA GLY A 167 -7.54 -0.30 11.03
C GLY A 167 -7.21 0.86 11.98
N SER A 168 -6.18 1.66 11.71
CA SER A 168 -5.72 2.75 12.59
C SER A 168 -6.03 4.15 12.02
N GLY A 169 -7.18 4.31 11.37
CA GLY A 169 -7.64 5.56 10.78
C GLY A 169 -7.90 5.45 9.28
N VAL A 170 -8.42 6.54 8.69
CA VAL A 170 -8.81 6.58 7.28
C VAL A 170 -7.61 6.96 6.41
N PRO A 171 -7.18 6.13 5.45
CA PRO A 171 -6.14 6.51 4.50
C PRO A 171 -6.54 7.71 3.66
N PHE A 172 -5.57 8.57 3.35
CA PHE A 172 -5.79 9.73 2.50
C PHE A 172 -4.50 10.09 1.76
N ILE A 173 -4.58 10.90 0.71
CA ILE A 173 -3.43 11.44 -0.03
C ILE A 173 -3.74 12.85 -0.52
N SER A 174 -2.75 13.74 -0.47
CA SER A 174 -2.88 15.14 -0.94
C SER A 174 -2.36 15.30 -2.36
N ALA A 175 -1.19 14.75 -2.67
CA ALA A 175 -0.61 14.84 -4.01
C ALA A 175 0.24 13.61 -4.35
N LEU A 176 0.34 13.33 -5.63
CA LEU A 176 1.19 12.27 -6.18
C LEU A 176 1.99 12.82 -7.37
N GLU A 177 3.31 12.78 -7.25
CA GLU A 177 4.23 13.46 -8.15
C GLU A 177 5.29 12.47 -8.67
N LEU A 178 5.54 12.49 -9.98
CA LEU A 178 6.63 11.74 -10.60
C LEU A 178 7.52 12.68 -11.41
N ARG A 179 8.84 12.47 -11.29
CA ARG A 179 9.88 13.22 -11.98
C ARG A 179 10.83 12.24 -12.64
N ARG A 180 10.97 12.32 -13.96
CA ARG A 180 11.93 11.47 -14.69
C ARG A 180 13.35 11.92 -14.33
N LEU A 181 14.19 10.98 -13.93
CA LEU A 181 15.59 11.21 -13.62
C LEU A 181 16.50 10.70 -14.75
N ASN A 182 17.75 11.15 -14.75
CA ASN A 182 18.77 10.56 -15.60
C ASN A 182 18.98 9.07 -15.22
N ILE A 183 18.96 8.18 -16.19
CA ILE A 183 19.12 6.73 -15.95
C ILE A 183 20.45 6.36 -15.30
N THR A 184 21.51 7.17 -15.53
CA THR A 184 22.85 6.92 -14.98
C THR A 184 23.03 7.43 -13.55
N SER A 185 22.12 8.26 -13.03
CA SER A 185 22.18 8.73 -11.63
C SER A 185 21.54 7.70 -10.71
N TYR A 186 21.88 7.71 -9.42
CA TYR A 186 21.31 6.84 -8.38
C TYR A 186 21.24 5.37 -8.79
N GLN A 187 22.38 4.76 -9.14
CA GLN A 187 22.44 3.37 -9.55
C GLN A 187 22.41 2.44 -8.33
N THR A 188 21.53 1.45 -8.37
CA THR A 188 21.45 0.34 -7.42
C THR A 188 21.67 -0.98 -8.15
N GLN A 189 22.21 -1.97 -7.44
CA GLN A 189 22.40 -3.32 -8.00
C GLN A 189 21.06 -4.06 -8.10
N ILE A 190 20.23 -3.93 -7.06
CA ILE A 190 18.90 -4.52 -6.93
C ILE A 190 18.01 -3.46 -6.26
N GLY A 191 16.70 -3.52 -6.53
CA GLY A 191 15.72 -2.71 -5.80
C GLY A 191 15.73 -1.22 -6.12
N SER A 192 15.11 -0.47 -5.21
CA SER A 192 14.77 0.95 -5.31
C SER A 192 15.36 1.75 -4.15
N LEU A 193 15.41 3.07 -4.26
CA LEU A 193 15.98 3.93 -3.21
C LEU A 193 14.90 4.79 -2.58
N ALA A 194 14.56 4.54 -1.31
CA ALA A 194 13.66 5.40 -0.56
C ALA A 194 14.45 6.55 0.08
N LEU A 195 13.94 7.77 -0.02
CA LEU A 195 14.60 8.93 0.57
C LEU A 195 14.62 8.80 2.10
N ASN A 196 15.80 8.88 2.71
CA ASN A 196 15.94 9.08 4.15
C ASN A 196 16.03 10.57 4.49
N ARG A 197 16.91 11.29 3.80
CA ARG A 197 17.10 12.74 3.96
C ARG A 197 17.80 13.34 2.74
N ARG A 198 17.48 14.60 2.46
CA ARG A 198 18.14 15.42 1.46
C ARG A 198 18.39 16.80 2.06
N LEU A 199 19.65 17.13 2.24
CA LEU A 199 20.09 18.22 3.08
C LEU A 199 20.92 19.24 2.29
N ASP A 200 20.51 20.50 2.38
CA ASP A 200 21.36 21.64 2.10
C ASP A 200 22.19 21.91 3.35
N ILE A 201 23.49 21.61 3.24
CA ILE A 201 24.43 21.72 4.35
C ILE A 201 24.96 23.16 4.48
N GLY A 202 24.93 23.95 3.41
CA GLY A 202 25.51 25.29 3.41
C GLY A 202 24.71 26.33 4.20
N GLN A 203 23.46 26.03 4.54
CA GLN A 203 22.62 26.93 5.35
C GLN A 203 22.91 26.79 6.84
N ILE A 204 22.99 27.93 7.53
CA ILE A 204 23.12 28.00 9.00
C ILE A 204 22.04 28.94 9.54
N ALA A 205 21.53 28.66 10.75
CA ALA A 205 20.51 29.46 11.41
C ALA A 205 20.93 30.94 11.54
N PRO A 206 19.98 31.91 11.49
CA PRO A 206 18.52 31.74 11.59
C PRO A 206 17.77 31.61 10.26
N ASP A 207 18.42 31.84 9.11
CA ASP A 207 17.75 31.99 7.81
C ASP A 207 17.53 30.66 7.07
N LEU A 208 17.04 29.64 7.78
CA LEU A 208 16.82 28.30 7.25
C LEU A 208 15.63 28.26 6.28
N LYS A 209 15.87 27.77 5.06
CA LYS A 209 14.88 27.69 3.98
C LYS A 209 14.92 26.33 3.30
N SER A 210 13.74 25.82 2.94
CA SER A 210 13.62 24.64 2.10
C SER A 210 13.36 25.04 0.65
N TYR A 211 13.87 24.25 -0.28
CA TYR A 211 13.74 24.52 -1.72
C TYR A 211 13.21 23.32 -2.48
N ARG A 212 12.55 23.61 -3.61
CA ARG A 212 12.15 22.65 -4.65
C ARG A 212 12.15 23.37 -6.00
N TYR A 213 11.46 22.85 -7.01
CA TYR A 213 11.27 23.56 -8.28
C TYR A 213 10.74 25.00 -8.08
N PRO A 214 11.23 25.99 -8.84
CA PRO A 214 12.16 25.89 -9.98
C PRO A 214 13.65 25.93 -9.59
N LYS A 215 14.00 25.84 -8.30
CA LYS A 215 15.40 25.85 -7.85
C LYS A 215 16.12 24.52 -8.04
N ASP A 216 15.36 23.44 -8.15
CA ASP A 216 15.82 22.10 -8.48
C ASP A 216 15.05 21.60 -9.71
N ILE A 217 15.77 21.26 -10.78
CA ILE A 217 15.19 20.82 -12.07
C ILE A 217 14.44 19.47 -11.95
N TYR A 218 14.82 18.63 -10.98
CA TYR A 218 14.13 17.38 -10.68
C TYR A 218 13.07 17.56 -9.59
N ASP A 219 12.79 18.80 -9.19
CA ASP A 219 11.80 19.15 -8.20
C ASP A 219 11.97 18.39 -6.88
N ARG A 220 13.23 18.14 -6.51
CA ARG A 220 13.60 17.52 -5.22
C ARG A 220 13.44 18.53 -4.10
N PHE A 221 12.91 18.07 -2.96
CA PHE A 221 12.94 18.85 -1.73
C PHE A 221 14.32 18.82 -1.10
N TRP A 222 14.91 19.99 -0.88
CA TRP A 222 16.12 20.20 -0.09
C TRP A 222 15.75 20.86 1.23
N TYR A 223 16.21 20.27 2.32
CA TYR A 223 15.95 20.76 3.68
C TYR A 223 17.23 21.29 4.31
N PRO A 224 17.15 22.36 5.11
CA PRO A 224 18.32 22.88 5.82
C PRO A 224 18.84 21.84 6.82
N TYR A 225 20.16 21.83 7.03
CA TYR A 225 20.80 21.10 8.13
C TYR A 225 21.00 22.02 9.34
N GLU A 226 20.71 21.50 10.54
CA GLU A 226 20.97 22.22 11.78
C GLU A 226 22.27 21.71 12.41
N ASP A 227 23.32 22.54 12.36
CA ASP A 227 24.56 22.27 13.10
C ASP A 227 24.34 22.47 14.60
N VAL A 228 24.15 21.36 15.31
CA VAL A 228 23.82 21.33 16.74
C VAL A 228 24.93 21.94 17.61
N ASP A 229 26.18 21.82 17.19
CA ASP A 229 27.34 22.28 17.96
C ASP A 229 27.69 23.76 17.71
N ASN A 230 27.04 24.40 16.72
CA ASN A 230 27.30 25.77 16.26
C ASN A 230 28.79 26.04 15.96
N GLN A 231 29.48 25.06 15.37
CA GLN A 231 30.89 25.13 15.01
C GLN A 231 31.13 25.37 13.52
N TRP A 232 30.06 25.42 12.71
CA TRP A 232 30.14 25.59 11.27
C TRP A 232 29.94 27.06 10.87
N LEU A 233 30.45 27.43 9.70
CA LEU A 233 30.24 28.71 9.03
C LEU A 233 29.71 28.46 7.62
N THR A 234 28.88 29.39 7.15
CA THR A 234 28.42 29.40 5.76
C THR A 234 29.43 30.13 4.89
N LEU A 235 29.83 29.46 3.81
CA LEU A 235 30.44 30.06 2.64
C LEU A 235 29.34 30.23 1.59
N ASP A 236 29.37 31.34 0.85
CA ASP A 236 28.42 31.62 -0.22
C ASP A 236 29.11 32.19 -1.47
N THR A 237 28.42 32.06 -2.60
CA THR A 237 28.85 32.67 -3.84
C THR A 237 27.66 33.16 -4.65
N SER A 238 27.85 34.27 -5.38
CA SER A 238 26.87 34.76 -6.36
C SER A 238 27.11 34.21 -7.77
N PHE A 239 28.24 33.51 -7.97
CA PHE A 239 28.55 32.89 -9.26
C PHE A 239 27.77 31.58 -9.44
N THR A 240 27.47 31.27 -10.70
CA THR A 240 26.87 29.99 -11.05
C THR A 240 27.88 28.86 -10.82
N VAL A 241 27.47 27.87 -10.04
CA VAL A 241 28.21 26.62 -9.90
C VAL A 241 27.75 25.70 -11.00
N ASP A 242 28.62 25.50 -11.99
CA ASP A 242 28.33 24.64 -13.13
C ASP A 242 28.28 23.18 -12.67
N PHE A 243 27.35 22.45 -13.28
CA PHE A 243 27.41 21.01 -13.29
C PHE A 243 28.42 20.62 -14.35
N ASP A 244 29.46 19.89 -13.97
CA ASP A 244 30.25 19.18 -14.97
C ASP A 244 29.25 18.37 -15.82
N LYS A 245 29.40 18.39 -17.16
CA LYS A 245 28.54 17.61 -18.08
C LYS A 245 28.51 16.11 -17.73
N HIS A 246 29.41 15.66 -16.87
CA HIS A 246 29.51 14.30 -16.36
C HIS A 246 28.77 14.05 -15.03
N ASN A 247 28.27 15.07 -14.33
CA ASN A 247 27.53 14.88 -13.07
C ASN A 247 26.03 14.65 -13.34
N SER A 248 25.65 13.38 -13.47
CA SER A 248 24.26 12.99 -13.75
C SER A 248 23.26 13.24 -12.60
N PHE A 249 23.73 13.56 -11.38
CA PHE A 249 22.85 13.82 -10.23
C PHE A 249 22.25 15.23 -10.24
N GLN A 250 22.95 16.20 -10.85
CA GLN A 250 22.52 17.60 -11.01
C GLN A 250 21.83 18.19 -9.76
N PRO A 251 22.47 18.22 -8.57
CA PRO A 251 21.89 18.82 -7.36
C PRO A 251 21.44 20.27 -7.60
N ALA A 252 20.52 20.79 -6.79
CA ALA A 252 20.01 22.15 -6.98
C ALA A 252 21.14 23.19 -6.99
N SER A 253 21.16 24.11 -7.96
CA SER A 253 22.22 25.12 -8.09
C SER A 253 22.30 26.04 -6.87
N ILE A 254 21.16 26.32 -6.24
CA ILE A 254 21.09 27.10 -5.00
C ILE A 254 21.80 26.40 -3.84
N VAL A 255 21.70 25.07 -3.74
CA VAL A 255 22.40 24.28 -2.72
C VAL A 255 23.89 24.24 -3.02
N MET A 256 24.27 24.19 -4.30
CA MET A 256 25.67 24.23 -4.69
C MET A 256 26.30 25.62 -4.52
N SER A 257 25.51 26.68 -4.41
CA SER A 257 26.00 28.06 -4.21
C SER A 257 26.39 28.40 -2.77
N THR A 258 26.12 27.49 -1.84
CA THR A 258 26.49 27.60 -0.43
C THR A 258 27.28 26.37 0.01
N ALA A 259 28.13 26.50 1.02
CA ALA A 259 28.84 25.39 1.64
C ALA A 259 29.03 25.62 3.13
N ALA A 260 28.99 24.56 3.94
CA ALA A 260 29.46 24.62 5.32
C ALA A 260 30.97 24.48 5.33
N THR A 261 31.62 25.20 6.23
CA THR A 261 33.03 25.04 6.58
C THR A 261 33.21 25.10 8.09
N SER A 262 34.28 24.53 8.61
CA SER A 262 34.55 24.56 10.05
C SER A 262 35.09 25.92 10.51
N GLN A 263 34.61 26.43 11.66
CA GLN A 263 35.17 27.63 12.33
C GLN A 263 36.62 27.40 12.77
N ASN A 264 36.93 26.18 13.21
CA ASN A 264 38.27 25.78 13.63
C ASN A 264 38.84 24.79 12.60
N PRO A 265 39.92 25.13 11.89
CA PRO A 265 40.48 24.27 10.83
C PRO A 265 40.82 22.84 11.26
N ASN A 266 41.01 22.59 12.56
CA ASN A 266 41.33 21.27 13.11
C ASN A 266 40.09 20.46 13.54
N VAL A 267 38.90 21.04 13.45
CA VAL A 267 37.64 20.38 13.79
C VAL A 267 36.98 19.87 12.50
N PRO A 268 36.66 18.57 12.41
CA PRO A 268 36.03 18.00 11.23
C PRO A 268 34.55 18.36 11.14
N LEU A 269 34.00 18.33 9.92
CA LEU A 269 32.55 18.39 9.71
C LEU A 269 32.00 16.98 9.86
N ASN A 270 31.26 16.74 10.94
CA ASN A 270 30.70 15.43 11.26
C ASN A 270 29.24 15.33 10.81
N LEU A 271 28.93 14.23 10.12
CA LEU A 271 27.60 13.87 9.66
C LEU A 271 27.32 12.44 10.10
N TRP A 272 26.35 12.26 10.99
CA TRP A 272 26.04 10.94 11.52
C TRP A 272 24.54 10.70 11.62
N TRP A 273 24.16 9.44 11.61
CA TRP A 273 22.80 8.98 11.86
C TRP A 273 22.81 7.55 12.37
N ASP A 274 21.89 7.26 13.27
CA ASP A 274 21.63 5.90 13.76
C ASP A 274 20.71 5.14 12.80
N PRO A 275 20.82 3.80 12.74
CA PRO A 275 19.85 2.98 12.04
C PRO A 275 18.50 3.00 12.79
N PRO A 276 17.39 2.61 12.14
CA PRO A 276 16.13 2.42 12.83
C PRO A 276 16.28 1.31 13.89
N ILE A 277 15.66 1.50 15.06
CA ILE A 277 15.76 0.60 16.24
C ILE A 277 15.49 -0.88 15.91
N ASP A 278 14.65 -1.15 14.90
CA ASP A 278 14.24 -2.49 14.49
C ASP A 278 14.86 -2.95 13.16
N ALA A 279 15.88 -2.24 12.63
CA ALA A 279 16.43 -2.49 11.31
C ALA A 279 17.94 -2.18 11.20
N ASP A 280 18.74 -2.83 12.06
CA ASP A 280 20.22 -2.68 12.06
C ASP A 280 20.88 -3.07 10.72
N ASP A 281 20.24 -3.93 9.93
CA ASP A 281 20.71 -4.34 8.59
C ASP A 281 20.28 -3.39 7.46
N THR A 282 19.71 -2.21 7.78
CA THR A 282 19.33 -1.22 6.76
C THR A 282 20.55 -0.81 5.95
N GLU A 283 20.42 -0.89 4.62
CA GLU A 283 21.46 -0.46 3.69
C GLU A 283 21.22 0.97 3.22
N TYR A 284 22.24 1.80 3.37
CA TYR A 284 22.23 3.22 3.01
C TYR A 284 23.05 3.51 1.76
N TYR A 285 22.51 4.35 0.89
CA TYR A 285 23.22 4.96 -0.22
C TYR A 285 23.41 6.45 0.06
N VAL A 286 24.66 6.91 0.04
CA VAL A 286 25.04 8.26 0.45
C VAL A 286 25.64 8.99 -0.73
N TYR A 287 25.23 10.24 -0.94
CA TYR A 287 25.71 11.13 -1.99
C TYR A 287 26.10 12.46 -1.34
N MET A 288 27.39 12.78 -1.36
CA MET A 288 27.93 14.02 -0.81
C MET A 288 28.35 14.93 -1.96
N HIS A 289 27.82 16.14 -1.99
CA HIS A 289 28.03 17.12 -3.05
C HIS A 289 29.00 18.21 -2.61
N PHE A 290 30.01 18.45 -3.44
CA PHE A 290 31.11 19.37 -3.19
C PHE A 290 31.32 20.29 -4.39
N ALA A 291 31.57 21.56 -4.14
CA ALA A 291 32.09 22.54 -5.07
C ALA A 291 32.97 23.52 -4.28
N GLU A 292 34.12 23.90 -4.85
CA GLU A 292 34.86 25.04 -4.30
C GLU A 292 34.17 26.31 -4.79
N ILE A 293 33.69 27.14 -3.87
CA ILE A 293 32.88 28.32 -4.18
C ILE A 293 33.61 29.62 -3.88
N GLU A 294 34.76 29.54 -3.21
CA GLU A 294 35.67 30.65 -2.99
C GLU A 294 36.80 30.62 -4.02
N GLN A 295 37.14 31.79 -4.56
CA GLN A 295 38.30 31.90 -5.44
C GLN A 295 39.57 31.95 -4.60
N LEU A 296 40.25 30.81 -4.46
CA LEU A 296 41.44 30.67 -3.63
C LEU A 296 42.64 31.45 -4.20
N GLN A 297 43.42 32.09 -3.32
CA GLN A 297 44.68 32.71 -3.70
C GLN A 297 45.75 31.66 -4.05
N SER A 298 46.83 32.06 -4.72
CA SER A 298 47.90 31.12 -5.14
C SER A 298 48.63 30.42 -3.98
N ASN A 299 48.57 30.98 -2.77
CA ASN A 299 49.11 30.43 -1.53
C ASN A 299 48.06 29.69 -0.70
N GLU A 300 46.81 29.64 -1.16
CA GLU A 300 45.70 28.98 -0.48
C GLU A 300 45.35 27.66 -1.16
N SER A 301 44.93 26.69 -0.37
CA SER A 301 44.43 25.41 -0.85
C SER A 301 43.38 24.87 0.12
N ARG A 302 42.37 24.20 -0.44
CA ARG A 302 41.35 23.46 0.30
C ARG A 302 41.41 21.99 -0.08
N MET A 303 42.19 21.24 0.67
CA MET A 303 42.33 19.79 0.53
C MET A 303 41.66 19.10 1.72
N GLN A 304 40.89 18.07 1.45
CA GLN A 304 40.13 17.35 2.47
C GLN A 304 40.03 15.86 2.15
N TYR A 305 39.85 15.06 3.20
CA TYR A 305 39.59 13.63 3.09
C TYR A 305 38.37 13.26 3.93
N ILE A 306 37.79 12.09 3.68
CA ILE A 306 36.57 11.64 4.37
C ILE A 306 36.86 10.32 5.05
N THR A 307 36.46 10.21 6.32
CA THR A 307 36.40 8.94 7.05
C THR A 307 34.95 8.55 7.30
N ASN A 308 34.70 7.25 7.49
CA ASN A 308 33.44 6.72 7.98
C ASN A 308 33.75 5.76 9.14
N HIS A 309 33.19 6.00 10.32
CA HIS A 309 33.55 5.29 11.56
C HIS A 309 35.06 5.35 11.86
N GLY A 310 35.71 6.48 11.53
CA GLY A 310 37.16 6.68 11.71
C GLY A 310 38.03 6.02 10.63
N GLU A 311 37.48 5.12 9.81
CA GLU A 311 38.20 4.47 8.72
C GLU A 311 38.19 5.32 7.44
N LEU A 312 39.27 5.29 6.65
CA LEU A 312 39.38 6.10 5.43
C LEU A 312 38.35 5.68 4.38
N TYR A 313 37.40 6.58 4.09
CA TYR A 313 36.36 6.39 3.07
C TYR A 313 36.78 6.98 1.72
N ARG A 314 37.37 8.19 1.74
CA ARG A 314 37.86 8.89 0.56
C ARG A 314 39.21 9.51 0.84
N LYS A 315 40.19 9.20 -0.01
CA LYS A 315 41.51 9.85 -0.01
C LYS A 315 41.40 11.35 -0.27
N SER A 316 42.42 12.09 0.17
CA SER A 316 42.55 13.54 -0.01
C SER A 316 42.19 14.02 -1.43
N PHE A 317 41.39 15.07 -1.50
CA PHE A 317 40.92 15.70 -2.73
C PHE A 317 40.66 17.20 -2.52
N ALA A 318 40.70 17.96 -3.61
CA ALA A 318 40.15 19.31 -3.69
C ALA A 318 38.87 19.28 -4.53
N ALA A 319 37.85 20.03 -4.11
CA ALA A 319 36.71 20.32 -4.95
C ALA A 319 37.12 21.29 -6.07
N SER A 320 36.49 21.17 -7.22
CA SER A 320 36.78 22.06 -8.36
C SER A 320 36.05 23.39 -8.20
N TYR A 321 36.72 24.50 -8.52
CA TYR A 321 36.15 25.84 -8.39
C TYR A 321 34.95 26.03 -9.31
N LEU A 322 33.79 26.29 -8.73
CA LEU A 322 32.48 26.41 -9.39
C LEU A 322 32.07 25.17 -10.21
N TYR A 323 32.55 23.98 -9.86
CA TYR A 323 32.12 22.72 -10.47
C TYR A 323 31.68 21.69 -9.44
N THR A 324 30.49 21.13 -9.65
CA THR A 324 29.92 20.11 -8.75
C THR A 324 30.60 18.76 -8.91
N THR A 325 31.23 18.29 -7.84
CA THR A 325 31.70 16.90 -7.66
C THR A 325 30.78 16.17 -6.70
N THR A 326 30.42 14.92 -6.99
CA THR A 326 29.62 14.08 -6.09
C THR A 326 30.39 12.82 -5.72
N ILE A 327 30.59 12.64 -4.42
CA ILE A 327 31.23 11.46 -3.85
C ILE A 327 30.12 10.61 -3.26
N TYR A 328 29.98 9.38 -3.76
CA TYR A 328 28.83 8.55 -3.43
C TYR A 328 29.22 7.09 -3.20
N SER A 329 28.41 6.38 -2.42
CA SER A 329 28.57 4.95 -2.21
C SER A 329 28.10 4.16 -3.44
N ARG A 330 28.89 3.19 -3.87
CA ARG A 330 28.55 2.29 -5.00
C ARG A 330 27.79 1.04 -4.56
N THR A 331 27.76 0.79 -3.26
CA THR A 331 27.10 -0.33 -2.60
C THR A 331 26.40 0.18 -1.34
N GLY A 332 25.44 -0.58 -0.84
CA GLY A 332 24.77 -0.28 0.42
C GLY A 332 25.74 -0.28 1.60
N LEU A 333 25.70 0.77 2.40
CA LEU A 333 26.42 0.88 3.67
C LEU A 333 25.48 0.42 4.80
N ARG A 334 25.89 -0.60 5.56
CA ARG A 334 25.03 -1.20 6.61
C ARG A 334 25.15 -0.46 7.93
N GLY A 335 24.03 -0.41 8.65
CA GLY A 335 23.93 0.18 9.98
C GLY A 335 23.96 1.71 9.97
N GLY A 336 24.04 2.30 11.16
CA GLY A 336 24.28 3.73 11.32
C GLY A 336 25.56 4.16 10.63
N GLN A 337 25.64 5.42 10.23
CA GLN A 337 26.85 5.97 9.59
C GLN A 337 27.39 7.13 10.40
N ASN A 338 28.71 7.30 10.39
CA ASN A 338 29.39 8.40 11.05
C ASN A 338 30.53 8.89 10.16
N PHE A 339 30.20 9.85 9.31
CA PHE A 339 31.15 10.46 8.38
C PHE A 339 31.81 11.68 9.00
N SER A 340 33.13 11.80 8.82
CA SER A 340 33.88 13.00 9.17
C SER A 340 34.61 13.51 7.93
N ILE A 341 34.39 14.78 7.60
CA ILE A 341 35.12 15.48 6.53
C ILE A 341 36.22 16.31 7.20
N ILE A 342 37.45 15.99 6.86
CA ILE A 342 38.62 16.42 7.64
C ILE A 342 39.58 17.19 6.74
N LYS A 343 40.15 18.27 7.29
CA LYS A 343 41.23 19.03 6.65
C LYS A 343 42.45 18.13 6.42
N ASP A 344 43.02 18.18 5.22
CA ASP A 344 44.32 17.54 4.93
C ASP A 344 45.47 18.40 5.47
N ASP A 345 46.58 17.79 5.90
CA ASP A 345 47.77 18.49 6.40
C ASP A 345 48.36 19.46 5.35
N ASN A 346 48.18 19.18 4.06
CA ASN A 346 48.65 20.05 2.97
C ASN A 346 47.66 21.19 2.64
N SER A 347 46.50 21.23 3.30
CA SER A 347 45.49 22.26 3.10
C SER A 347 45.82 23.49 3.94
N THR A 348 45.61 24.70 3.41
CA THR A 348 45.64 25.92 4.22
C THR A 348 44.27 26.21 4.83
N LEU A 349 43.19 25.86 4.14
CA LEU A 349 41.81 26.16 4.52
C LEU A 349 41.11 24.95 5.19
N PRO A 350 40.08 25.20 6.03
CA PRO A 350 39.21 24.16 6.60
C PRO A 350 38.50 23.29 5.54
N PRO A 351 37.91 22.14 5.88
CA PRO A 351 37.12 21.36 4.94
C PRO A 351 35.79 22.06 4.62
N SER A 352 35.17 21.75 3.48
CA SER A 352 33.85 22.24 3.08
C SER A 352 32.95 21.18 2.44
N ILE A 353 31.63 21.37 2.53
CA ILE A 353 30.60 20.54 1.87
C ILE A 353 29.35 21.36 1.58
N ASN A 354 28.70 21.11 0.43
CA ASN A 354 27.52 21.86 -0.01
C ASN A 354 26.20 21.16 0.35
N GLY A 355 26.09 19.87 0.04
CA GLY A 355 24.83 19.14 0.19
C GLY A 355 25.03 17.64 0.38
N VAL A 356 24.02 16.98 0.96
CA VAL A 356 24.03 15.53 1.22
C VAL A 356 22.68 14.93 0.89
N GLU A 357 22.68 13.79 0.21
CA GLU A 357 21.50 12.92 0.05
C GLU A 357 21.79 11.55 0.65
N VAL A 358 20.82 11.03 1.40
CA VAL A 358 20.87 9.67 1.96
C VAL A 358 19.58 8.96 1.60
N TYR A 359 19.74 7.75 1.08
CA TYR A 359 18.64 6.86 0.72
C TYR A 359 18.79 5.52 1.42
N THR A 360 17.67 4.86 1.69
CA THR A 360 17.64 3.46 2.11
C THR A 360 17.26 2.56 0.95
N LEU A 361 17.87 1.37 0.90
CA LEU A 361 17.51 0.35 -0.08
C LEU A 361 16.11 -0.22 0.22
N LYS A 362 15.29 -0.34 -0.82
CA LYS A 362 13.99 -1.02 -0.79
C LYS A 362 13.93 -2.08 -1.87
N GLU A 363 13.85 -3.33 -1.44
CA GLU A 363 13.68 -4.46 -2.34
C GLU A 363 12.19 -4.72 -2.56
N PHE A 364 11.81 -4.77 -3.84
CA PHE A 364 10.47 -5.18 -4.27
C PHE A 364 10.62 -6.52 -4.96
N LEU A 365 10.36 -7.59 -4.21
CA LEU A 365 10.66 -8.96 -4.59
C LEU A 365 9.39 -9.72 -5.00
N GLU A 366 8.20 -9.21 -4.67
CA GLU A 366 6.96 -9.86 -5.05
C GLU A 366 6.73 -9.75 -6.56
N LEU A 367 6.61 -10.90 -7.23
CA LEU A 367 6.24 -10.95 -8.64
C LEU A 367 4.75 -10.65 -8.79
N GLU A 368 4.43 -9.56 -9.48
CA GLU A 368 3.05 -9.21 -9.81
C GLU A 368 2.35 -10.30 -10.64
N THR A 369 1.02 -10.27 -10.62
CA THR A 369 0.17 -11.17 -11.41
C THR A 369 0.54 -11.10 -12.89
N LYS A 370 0.45 -12.24 -13.55
CA LYS A 370 0.79 -12.37 -14.97
C LYS A 370 -0.03 -11.39 -15.81
N GLN A 371 0.65 -10.66 -16.72
CA GLN A 371 0.05 -9.51 -17.42
C GLN A 371 -1.20 -9.88 -18.20
N GLU A 372 -1.19 -11.02 -18.88
CA GLU A 372 -2.31 -11.48 -19.70
C GLU A 372 -3.57 -11.69 -18.85
N ASP A 373 -3.41 -12.20 -17.62
CA ASP A 373 -4.50 -12.39 -16.68
C ASP A 373 -5.00 -11.04 -16.14
N VAL A 374 -4.09 -10.09 -15.83
CA VAL A 374 -4.43 -8.73 -15.39
C VAL A 374 -5.25 -8.00 -16.46
N GLU A 375 -4.84 -8.07 -17.71
CA GLU A 375 -5.56 -7.46 -18.84
C GLU A 375 -6.92 -8.10 -19.06
N ALA A 376 -6.99 -9.43 -19.06
CA ALA A 376 -8.24 -10.18 -19.19
C ALA A 376 -9.25 -9.77 -18.13
N ILE A 377 -8.84 -9.77 -16.85
CA ILE A 377 -9.74 -9.48 -15.74
C ILE A 377 -10.10 -8.00 -15.65
N THR A 378 -9.19 -7.09 -16.03
CA THR A 378 -9.49 -5.65 -16.14
C THR A 378 -10.52 -5.39 -17.24
N ASN A 379 -10.44 -6.10 -18.36
CA ASN A 379 -11.45 -6.00 -19.42
C ASN A 379 -12.80 -6.56 -18.96
N VAL A 380 -12.81 -7.66 -18.19
CA VAL A 380 -14.04 -8.19 -17.56
C VAL A 380 -14.62 -7.16 -16.59
N LYS A 381 -13.79 -6.53 -15.75
CA LYS A 381 -14.19 -5.43 -14.85
C LYS A 381 -14.91 -4.33 -15.62
N SER A 382 -14.30 -3.86 -16.70
CA SER A 382 -14.85 -2.78 -17.53
C SER A 382 -16.10 -3.20 -18.29
N THR A 383 -16.18 -4.44 -18.78
CA THR A 383 -17.33 -4.94 -19.56
C THR A 383 -18.60 -4.98 -18.72
N TYR A 384 -18.46 -5.32 -17.44
CA TYR A 384 -19.59 -5.52 -16.53
C TYR A 384 -19.71 -4.44 -15.45
N GLU A 385 -18.89 -3.39 -15.52
CA GLU A 385 -18.88 -2.28 -14.55
C GLU A 385 -18.77 -2.77 -13.10
N ILE A 386 -17.87 -3.71 -12.84
CA ILE A 386 -17.74 -4.37 -11.52
C ILE A 386 -17.22 -3.40 -10.47
N THR A 387 -18.01 -3.20 -9.40
CA THR A 387 -17.69 -2.29 -8.28
C THR A 387 -17.26 -3.04 -7.00
N LYS A 388 -16.37 -4.03 -7.12
CA LYS A 388 -15.77 -4.76 -5.99
C LYS A 388 -14.47 -4.09 -5.52
N ASN A 389 -13.69 -4.72 -4.65
CA ASN A 389 -12.33 -4.29 -4.25
C ASN A 389 -11.27 -4.39 -5.37
N TRP A 390 -11.69 -4.36 -6.64
CA TRP A 390 -10.84 -4.64 -7.80
C TRP A 390 -9.97 -3.45 -8.16
N GLN A 391 -8.92 -3.21 -7.36
CA GLN A 391 -7.92 -2.16 -7.54
C GLN A 391 -6.52 -2.70 -7.28
N GLY A 392 -5.52 -2.19 -8.00
CA GLY A 392 -4.14 -2.67 -7.92
C GLY A 392 -3.94 -4.02 -8.60
N ASP A 393 -2.99 -4.81 -8.09
CA ASP A 393 -2.74 -6.16 -8.57
C ASP A 393 -3.86 -7.15 -8.15
N PRO A 394 -4.37 -8.03 -9.04
CA PRO A 394 -5.51 -8.91 -8.74
C PRO A 394 -5.25 -9.99 -7.68
N CYS A 395 -4.04 -10.54 -7.63
CA CYS A 395 -3.73 -11.67 -6.75
C CYS A 395 -2.94 -11.25 -5.50
N LEU A 396 -2.15 -10.18 -5.58
CA LEU A 396 -1.22 -9.78 -4.55
C LEU A 396 -1.41 -8.34 -4.07
N PRO A 397 -1.12 -8.03 -2.80
CA PRO A 397 -0.79 -8.99 -1.73
C PRO A 397 -1.95 -9.91 -1.39
N LEU A 398 -1.65 -11.12 -0.90
CA LEU A 398 -2.63 -12.17 -0.58
C LEU A 398 -3.84 -11.67 0.23
N ASN A 399 -3.56 -10.84 1.25
CA ASN A 399 -4.56 -10.27 2.15
C ASN A 399 -5.53 -9.29 1.46
N TYR A 400 -5.19 -8.82 0.26
CA TYR A 400 -5.91 -7.80 -0.49
C TYR A 400 -6.22 -8.25 -1.93
N SER A 401 -6.20 -9.56 -2.17
CA SER A 401 -6.60 -10.16 -3.44
C SER A 401 -8.04 -9.77 -3.81
N TRP A 402 -8.31 -9.69 -5.11
CA TRP A 402 -9.61 -9.28 -5.62
C TRP A 402 -10.69 -10.30 -5.26
N GLU A 403 -11.81 -9.80 -4.76
CA GLU A 403 -12.95 -10.60 -4.34
C GLU A 403 -13.53 -11.37 -5.52
N GLY A 404 -13.75 -12.67 -5.29
CA GLY A 404 -14.20 -13.61 -6.32
C GLY A 404 -13.06 -14.24 -7.12
N LEU A 405 -11.80 -13.82 -6.92
CA LEU A 405 -10.65 -14.49 -7.53
C LEU A 405 -10.03 -15.52 -6.59
N LYS A 406 -9.49 -16.58 -7.18
CA LYS A 406 -8.42 -17.38 -6.55
C LYS A 406 -7.28 -17.49 -7.53
N CYS A 407 -6.07 -17.40 -7.02
CA CYS A 407 -4.86 -17.48 -7.81
C CYS A 407 -3.97 -18.65 -7.37
N SER A 408 -3.12 -19.10 -8.28
CA SER A 408 -1.97 -19.95 -7.96
C SER A 408 -0.76 -19.09 -7.60
N TYR A 409 0.08 -19.58 -6.69
CA TYR A 409 1.29 -18.89 -6.21
C TYR A 409 2.49 -19.83 -6.33
N PRO A 410 3.04 -20.03 -7.54
CA PRO A 410 4.28 -20.77 -7.71
C PRO A 410 5.45 -20.01 -7.04
N GLU A 411 6.45 -20.72 -6.52
CA GLU A 411 7.55 -20.11 -5.75
C GLU A 411 8.43 -19.18 -6.61
N ASP A 412 8.61 -19.48 -7.89
CA ASP A 412 9.53 -18.78 -8.80
C ASP A 412 8.84 -18.22 -10.06
N ASP A 413 7.53 -17.99 -10.04
CA ASP A 413 6.79 -17.46 -11.21
C ASP A 413 5.64 -16.53 -10.78
N SER A 414 5.14 -15.73 -11.72
CA SER A 414 4.03 -14.80 -11.49
C SER A 414 2.74 -15.55 -11.12
N PRO A 415 1.94 -15.01 -10.19
CA PRO A 415 0.60 -15.53 -9.90
C PRO A 415 -0.30 -15.57 -11.13
N ARG A 416 -1.16 -16.59 -11.18
CA ARG A 416 -2.14 -16.83 -12.27
C ARG A 416 -3.54 -16.99 -11.70
N ILE A 417 -4.55 -16.47 -12.38
CA ILE A 417 -5.95 -16.60 -11.97
C ILE A 417 -6.45 -18.01 -12.34
N ILE A 418 -6.86 -18.77 -11.33
CA ILE A 418 -7.36 -20.15 -11.47
C ILE A 418 -8.86 -20.26 -11.19
N SER A 419 -9.46 -19.28 -10.52
CA SER A 419 -10.89 -19.26 -10.24
C SER A 419 -11.44 -17.85 -10.39
N LEU A 420 -12.58 -17.73 -11.06
CA LEU A 420 -13.36 -16.50 -11.15
C LEU A 420 -14.81 -16.77 -10.72
N ASP A 421 -15.22 -16.13 -9.63
CA ASP A 421 -16.58 -16.13 -9.10
C ASP A 421 -17.20 -14.74 -9.26
N LEU A 422 -18.10 -14.62 -10.23
CA LEU A 422 -18.97 -13.47 -10.43
C LEU A 422 -20.43 -13.87 -10.27
N SER A 423 -20.71 -14.90 -9.48
CA SER A 423 -22.07 -15.28 -9.15
C SER A 423 -22.79 -14.12 -8.44
N MET A 424 -24.11 -14.03 -8.65
CA MET A 424 -24.97 -13.03 -7.99
C MET A 424 -24.48 -11.56 -8.15
N SER A 425 -23.74 -11.26 -9.22
CA SER A 425 -23.13 -9.94 -9.43
C SER A 425 -23.99 -9.02 -10.31
N GLY A 426 -25.21 -9.44 -10.67
CA GLY A 426 -26.14 -8.65 -11.48
C GLY A 426 -25.70 -8.48 -12.93
N LEU A 427 -24.79 -9.33 -13.43
CA LEU A 427 -24.19 -9.19 -14.76
C LEU A 427 -25.26 -9.23 -15.86
N THR A 428 -25.10 -8.42 -16.91
CA THR A 428 -25.96 -8.38 -18.09
C THR A 428 -25.13 -8.48 -19.38
N GLY A 429 -25.78 -8.64 -20.52
CA GLY A 429 -25.10 -8.83 -21.81
C GLY A 429 -24.63 -10.27 -22.02
N GLU A 430 -23.63 -10.47 -22.88
CA GLU A 430 -23.08 -11.79 -23.19
C GLU A 430 -21.86 -12.13 -22.30
N ILE A 431 -21.39 -13.38 -22.35
CA ILE A 431 -20.13 -13.78 -21.70
C ILE A 431 -18.96 -13.08 -22.42
N SER A 432 -18.16 -12.32 -21.69
CA SER A 432 -17.04 -11.54 -22.23
C SER A 432 -15.98 -12.47 -22.82
N HIS A 433 -15.61 -12.23 -24.08
CA HIS A 433 -14.56 -12.98 -24.75
C HIS A 433 -13.21 -12.87 -24.02
N SER A 434 -12.98 -11.81 -23.24
CA SER A 434 -11.76 -11.62 -22.44
C SER A 434 -11.46 -12.78 -21.49
N ILE A 435 -12.48 -13.54 -21.08
CA ILE A 435 -12.32 -14.74 -20.25
C ILE A 435 -11.48 -15.82 -20.97
N SER A 436 -11.47 -15.85 -22.31
CA SER A 436 -10.65 -16.78 -23.09
C SER A 436 -9.14 -16.64 -22.84
N ASN A 437 -8.69 -15.48 -22.36
CA ASN A 437 -7.27 -15.20 -22.09
C ASN A 437 -6.82 -15.70 -20.70
N LEU A 438 -7.74 -16.13 -19.84
CA LEU A 438 -7.41 -16.71 -18.52
C LEU A 438 -6.98 -18.18 -18.69
N ALA A 439 -5.79 -18.41 -19.25
CA ALA A 439 -5.38 -19.73 -19.74
C ALA A 439 -5.34 -20.84 -18.67
N MET A 440 -5.13 -20.48 -17.40
CA MET A 440 -5.08 -21.43 -16.27
C MET A 440 -6.37 -21.49 -15.46
N ILE A 441 -7.47 -20.91 -15.95
CA ILE A 441 -8.74 -20.92 -15.23
C ILE A 441 -9.29 -22.35 -15.12
N GLN A 442 -9.56 -22.76 -13.89
CA GLN A 442 -10.10 -24.07 -13.53
C GLN A 442 -11.58 -23.99 -13.18
N THR A 443 -11.97 -22.92 -12.49
CA THR A 443 -13.34 -22.70 -12.03
C THR A 443 -13.86 -21.35 -12.54
N LEU A 444 -15.00 -21.39 -13.23
CA LEU A 444 -15.74 -20.20 -13.65
C LEU A 444 -17.18 -20.29 -13.15
N ASP A 445 -17.55 -19.41 -12.22
CA ASP A 445 -18.92 -19.27 -11.73
C ASP A 445 -19.51 -17.93 -12.18
N LEU A 446 -20.49 -18.00 -13.08
CA LEU A 446 -21.27 -16.86 -13.57
C LEU A 446 -22.76 -17.03 -13.22
N SER A 447 -23.08 -17.89 -12.26
CA SER A 447 -24.46 -18.25 -11.95
C SER A 447 -25.25 -17.12 -11.28
N ASN A 448 -26.57 -17.19 -11.32
CA ASN A 448 -27.47 -16.22 -10.68
C ASN A 448 -27.25 -14.79 -11.21
N ASN A 449 -27.14 -14.64 -12.53
CA ASN A 449 -26.99 -13.35 -13.21
C ASN A 449 -28.09 -13.15 -14.27
N ASN A 450 -28.00 -12.06 -15.02
CA ASN A 450 -28.91 -11.73 -16.11
C ASN A 450 -28.22 -11.86 -17.49
N LEU A 451 -27.22 -12.73 -17.61
CA LEU A 451 -26.48 -12.93 -18.86
C LEU A 451 -27.38 -13.55 -19.93
N THR A 452 -27.21 -13.10 -21.17
CA THR A 452 -28.01 -13.44 -22.35
C THR A 452 -27.12 -13.95 -23.49
N GLY A 453 -27.72 -14.35 -24.60
CA GLY A 453 -27.00 -14.81 -25.80
C GLY A 453 -26.61 -16.30 -25.74
N PRO A 454 -25.90 -16.80 -26.75
CA PRO A 454 -25.41 -18.17 -26.78
C PRO A 454 -24.25 -18.38 -25.80
N ILE A 455 -24.08 -19.62 -25.33
CA ILE A 455 -22.87 -20.01 -24.58
C ILE A 455 -21.70 -20.07 -25.59
N PRO A 456 -20.61 -19.29 -25.42
CA PRO A 456 -19.54 -19.24 -26.42
C PRO A 456 -18.70 -20.52 -26.52
N ASP A 457 -18.26 -20.86 -27.73
CA ASP A 457 -17.42 -22.04 -28.00
C ASP A 457 -16.03 -21.95 -27.35
N PHE A 458 -15.48 -20.75 -27.13
CA PHE A 458 -14.15 -20.57 -26.54
C PHE A 458 -14.04 -21.19 -25.14
N LEU A 459 -15.15 -21.32 -24.40
CA LEU A 459 -15.15 -21.95 -23.09
C LEU A 459 -14.69 -23.42 -23.16
N SER A 460 -14.89 -24.08 -24.30
CA SER A 460 -14.39 -25.44 -24.53
C SER A 460 -12.87 -25.50 -24.77
N GLN A 461 -12.26 -24.39 -25.18
CA GLN A 461 -10.85 -24.27 -25.54
C GLN A 461 -9.95 -23.95 -24.34
N LEU A 462 -10.52 -23.57 -23.18
CA LEU A 462 -9.78 -23.33 -21.95
C LEU A 462 -9.24 -24.65 -21.38
N PRO A 463 -7.92 -24.90 -21.38
CA PRO A 463 -7.37 -26.23 -21.17
C PRO A 463 -7.68 -26.79 -19.77
N ASP A 464 -7.58 -25.94 -18.75
CA ASP A 464 -7.67 -26.36 -17.34
C ASP A 464 -9.09 -26.27 -16.76
N LEU A 465 -10.05 -25.72 -17.51
CA LEU A 465 -11.41 -25.49 -17.03
C LEU A 465 -12.10 -26.82 -16.70
N ASN A 466 -12.43 -27.02 -15.44
CA ASN A 466 -13.04 -28.26 -14.95
C ASN A 466 -14.36 -28.02 -14.19
N VAL A 467 -14.66 -26.78 -13.80
CA VAL A 467 -15.96 -26.38 -13.24
C VAL A 467 -16.47 -25.14 -13.97
N LEU A 468 -17.65 -25.27 -14.58
CA LEU A 468 -18.37 -24.19 -15.24
C LEU A 468 -19.80 -24.10 -14.71
N ASN A 469 -20.11 -23.04 -13.97
CA ASN A 469 -21.43 -22.81 -13.43
C ASN A 469 -22.12 -21.62 -14.12
N LEU A 470 -23.17 -21.91 -14.89
CA LEU A 470 -23.95 -20.95 -15.66
C LEU A 470 -25.43 -20.96 -15.26
N GLU A 471 -25.77 -21.56 -14.10
CA GLU A 471 -27.15 -21.67 -13.65
C GLU A 471 -27.83 -20.31 -13.47
N LYS A 472 -29.16 -20.27 -13.61
CA LYS A 472 -30.00 -19.11 -13.34
C LYS A 472 -29.53 -17.87 -14.09
N ASN A 473 -29.50 -18.00 -15.41
CA ASN A 473 -29.22 -16.93 -16.38
C ASN A 473 -30.31 -16.94 -17.47
N LYS A 474 -30.08 -16.22 -18.56
CA LYS A 474 -31.00 -16.09 -19.70
C LYS A 474 -30.33 -16.54 -21.02
N PHE A 475 -29.42 -17.51 -20.93
CA PHE A 475 -28.73 -18.05 -22.11
C PHE A 475 -29.71 -18.69 -23.10
N THR A 476 -29.39 -18.61 -24.39
CA THR A 476 -30.19 -19.12 -25.50
C THR A 476 -29.38 -20.10 -26.36
N GLY A 477 -30.05 -20.82 -27.26
CA GLY A 477 -29.38 -21.72 -28.20
C GLY A 477 -29.03 -23.09 -27.61
N SER A 478 -28.02 -23.75 -28.18
CA SER A 478 -27.54 -25.07 -27.78
C SER A 478 -26.18 -24.99 -27.09
N LEU A 479 -25.87 -25.98 -26.23
CA LEU A 479 -24.54 -26.11 -25.65
C LEU A 479 -23.51 -26.45 -26.77
N PRO A 480 -22.39 -25.70 -26.88
CA PRO A 480 -21.26 -26.03 -27.75
C PRO A 480 -20.85 -27.50 -27.74
N LEU A 481 -20.57 -28.08 -28.91
CA LEU A 481 -20.18 -29.49 -29.04
C LEU A 481 -18.92 -29.82 -28.23
N GLY A 482 -17.94 -28.92 -28.19
CA GLY A 482 -16.73 -29.10 -27.39
C GLY A 482 -17.02 -29.18 -25.89
N LEU A 483 -17.99 -28.41 -25.38
CA LEU A 483 -18.43 -28.49 -23.98
C LEU A 483 -19.19 -29.80 -23.70
N VAL A 484 -20.02 -30.25 -24.64
CA VAL A 484 -20.72 -31.55 -24.55
C VAL A 484 -19.72 -32.70 -24.45
N GLU A 485 -18.69 -32.70 -25.28
CA GLU A 485 -17.66 -33.75 -25.31
C GLU A 485 -16.86 -33.78 -24.01
N ARG A 486 -16.37 -32.62 -23.53
CA ARG A 486 -15.65 -32.52 -22.26
C ARG A 486 -16.49 -32.97 -21.06
N ARG A 487 -17.79 -32.64 -21.05
CA ARG A 487 -18.73 -33.12 -20.03
C ARG A 487 -18.87 -34.64 -20.08
N LYS A 488 -19.05 -35.23 -21.26
CA LYS A 488 -19.20 -36.70 -21.44
C LYS A 488 -17.95 -37.45 -21.00
N ASN A 489 -16.77 -36.89 -21.26
CA ASN A 489 -15.48 -37.48 -20.89
C ASN A 489 -15.09 -37.25 -19.41
N GLY A 490 -15.96 -36.61 -18.62
CA GLY A 490 -15.70 -36.34 -17.20
C GLY A 490 -14.65 -35.26 -16.92
N LEU A 491 -14.22 -34.52 -17.95
CA LEU A 491 -13.19 -33.48 -17.85
C LEU A 491 -13.75 -32.13 -17.37
N LEU A 492 -15.07 -31.93 -17.49
CA LEU A 492 -15.74 -30.68 -17.17
C LEU A 492 -17.09 -30.93 -16.49
N SER A 493 -17.25 -30.39 -15.28
CA SER A 493 -18.53 -30.28 -14.59
C SER A 493 -19.24 -29.02 -15.06
N ILE A 494 -20.44 -29.17 -15.65
CA ILE A 494 -21.23 -28.05 -16.16
C ILE A 494 -22.60 -28.00 -15.48
N SER A 495 -22.92 -26.85 -14.90
CA SER A 495 -24.24 -26.56 -14.33
C SER A 495 -24.98 -25.52 -15.19
N LEU A 496 -26.17 -25.89 -15.70
CA LEU A 496 -26.94 -25.11 -16.69
C LEU A 496 -28.40 -24.85 -16.30
N CYS A 497 -28.82 -25.29 -15.10
CA CYS A 497 -30.22 -25.23 -14.70
C CYS A 497 -30.76 -23.81 -14.62
N ASP A 498 -32.08 -23.70 -14.74
CA ASP A 498 -32.81 -22.44 -14.72
C ASP A 498 -32.36 -21.44 -15.82
N ASN A 499 -32.10 -21.95 -17.03
CA ASN A 499 -31.93 -21.17 -18.26
C ASN A 499 -33.12 -21.43 -19.21
N PRO A 500 -34.17 -20.59 -19.23
CA PRO A 500 -35.46 -20.91 -19.86
C PRO A 500 -35.40 -21.22 -21.36
N ASN A 501 -34.45 -20.61 -22.07
CA ASN A 501 -34.36 -20.64 -23.54
C ASN A 501 -33.18 -21.47 -24.06
N LEU A 502 -32.51 -22.24 -23.18
CA LEU A 502 -31.40 -23.10 -23.54
C LEU A 502 -31.91 -24.49 -23.91
N ALA A 503 -31.56 -24.97 -25.10
CA ALA A 503 -32.02 -26.26 -25.64
C ALA A 503 -31.55 -27.49 -24.83
N ALA A 504 -30.58 -27.30 -23.91
CA ALA A 504 -29.97 -28.35 -23.08
C ALA A 504 -30.71 -28.64 -21.76
N ASN A 505 -31.98 -28.24 -21.62
CA ASN A 505 -32.74 -28.34 -20.36
C ASN A 505 -33.12 -29.78 -19.95
N GLU A 506 -32.59 -30.81 -20.63
CA GLU A 506 -32.97 -32.21 -20.42
C GLU A 506 -32.38 -32.88 -19.16
N SER A 507 -31.46 -32.25 -18.41
CA SER A 507 -30.87 -32.89 -17.21
C SER A 507 -31.09 -32.16 -15.88
N CYS A 508 -31.92 -31.12 -15.85
CA CYS A 508 -32.30 -30.47 -14.59
C CYS A 508 -33.43 -31.24 -13.92
N THR A 509 -33.15 -32.48 -13.49
CA THR A 509 -34.05 -33.16 -12.57
C THR A 509 -34.03 -32.37 -11.27
N THR A 510 -35.01 -31.49 -11.09
CA THR A 510 -35.42 -31.11 -9.75
C THR A 510 -35.69 -32.42 -9.02
N LYS A 511 -34.81 -32.79 -8.09
CA LYS A 511 -35.26 -33.59 -6.96
C LYS A 511 -36.27 -32.70 -6.23
N LYS A 512 -37.51 -32.66 -6.73
CA LYS A 512 -38.67 -32.40 -5.88
C LYS A 512 -38.50 -33.40 -4.75
N LYS A 513 -38.00 -32.93 -3.60
CA LYS A 513 -38.29 -33.60 -2.34
C LYS A 513 -39.80 -33.64 -2.31
N ASN A 514 -40.38 -34.80 -2.62
CA ASN A 514 -41.77 -35.07 -2.34
C ASN A 514 -41.96 -34.67 -0.87
N LYS A 515 -42.67 -33.56 -0.64
CA LYS A 515 -43.27 -33.31 0.67
C LYS A 515 -44.29 -34.43 0.81
N SER A 516 -43.91 -35.51 1.51
CA SER A 516 -44.90 -36.38 2.14
C SER A 516 -45.74 -35.48 3.03
N ILE A 517 -46.97 -35.25 2.61
CA ILE A 517 -48.02 -34.69 3.45
C ILE A 517 -48.26 -35.74 4.53
N ILE A 518 -47.65 -35.56 5.68
CA ILE A 518 -48.07 -36.20 6.92
C ILE A 518 -49.29 -35.41 7.40
N PRO A 519 -50.46 -36.04 7.65
CA PRO A 519 -51.65 -35.33 8.09
C PRO A 519 -51.43 -34.83 9.53
N ILE A 520 -51.49 -33.51 9.72
CA ILE A 520 -51.48 -32.86 11.03
C ILE A 520 -52.88 -33.03 11.63
N ILE A 521 -53.08 -34.13 12.37
CA ILE A 521 -54.12 -34.23 13.40
C ILE A 521 -53.38 -34.38 14.72
N GLY A 522 -53.29 -33.29 15.49
CA GLY A 522 -52.70 -33.33 16.83
C GLY A 522 -51.88 -32.10 17.23
N ALA A 523 -52.36 -30.87 16.98
CA ALA A 523 -51.74 -29.68 17.56
C ALA A 523 -52.72 -28.52 17.82
N ILE A 524 -54.03 -28.79 17.98
CA ILE A 524 -55.02 -27.78 18.36
C ILE A 524 -55.39 -27.86 19.87
N ALA A 525 -55.10 -28.96 20.56
CA ALA A 525 -55.43 -29.10 21.99
C ALA A 525 -54.37 -28.51 22.95
N GLY A 526 -53.13 -28.30 22.51
CA GLY A 526 -52.03 -27.84 23.38
C GLY A 526 -51.91 -26.32 23.51
N ILE A 527 -52.37 -25.56 22.51
CA ILE A 527 -52.21 -24.10 22.49
C ILE A 527 -53.33 -23.40 23.29
N SER A 528 -54.52 -24.01 23.37
CA SER A 528 -55.64 -23.48 24.17
C SER A 528 -55.44 -23.63 25.69
N THR A 529 -54.68 -24.63 26.15
CA THR A 529 -54.43 -24.85 27.59
C THR A 529 -53.29 -23.99 28.15
N LEU A 530 -52.26 -23.68 27.34
CA LEU A 530 -51.15 -22.82 27.74
C LEU A 530 -51.53 -21.32 27.81
N MET A 531 -52.45 -20.87 26.95
CA MET A 531 -52.95 -19.48 26.97
C MET A 531 -53.81 -19.17 28.21
N LEU A 532 -54.58 -20.15 28.70
CA LEU A 532 -55.39 -20.00 29.92
C LEU A 532 -54.53 -20.01 31.19
N ALA A 533 -53.47 -20.83 31.24
CA ALA A 533 -52.54 -20.86 32.37
C ALA A 533 -51.72 -19.56 32.48
N GLY A 534 -51.31 -18.99 31.34
CA GLY A 534 -50.60 -17.71 31.28
C GLY A 534 -51.45 -16.52 31.76
N ALA A 535 -52.74 -16.50 31.43
CA ALA A 535 -53.67 -15.45 31.86
C ALA A 535 -53.95 -15.50 33.38
N VAL A 536 -54.06 -16.70 33.96
CA VAL A 536 -54.23 -16.88 35.42
C VAL A 536 -52.96 -16.49 36.18
N PHE A 537 -51.78 -16.84 35.64
CA PHE A 537 -50.49 -16.45 36.23
C PHE A 537 -50.25 -14.94 36.18
N PHE A 538 -50.62 -14.28 35.08
CA PHE A 538 -50.49 -12.82 34.93
C PHE A 538 -51.41 -12.04 35.89
N CYS A 539 -52.62 -12.55 36.17
CA CYS A 539 -53.52 -11.99 37.18
C CYS A 539 -52.99 -12.18 38.61
N PHE A 540 -52.25 -13.27 38.89
CA PHE A 540 -51.65 -13.51 40.20
C PHE A 540 -50.39 -12.64 40.45
N CYS A 541 -49.59 -12.37 39.41
CA CYS A 541 -48.40 -11.52 39.51
C CYS A 541 -48.72 -10.03 39.73
N LYS A 542 -49.88 -9.53 39.28
CA LYS A 542 -50.32 -8.16 39.58
C LYS A 542 -50.72 -7.96 41.04
N LYS A 543 -51.09 -9.02 41.78
CA LYS A 543 -51.50 -8.93 43.18
C LYS A 543 -50.35 -8.99 44.20
N LYS A 544 -49.12 -9.31 43.78
CA LYS A 544 -47.94 -9.46 44.67
C LYS A 544 -46.89 -8.35 44.57
N ARG A 545 -47.13 -7.29 43.78
CA ARG A 545 -46.21 -6.12 43.69
C ARG A 545 -46.53 -4.97 44.64
N LEU A 546 -47.41 -5.18 45.63
CA LEU A 546 -47.64 -4.25 46.72
C LEU A 546 -47.25 -4.91 48.04
N HIS A 547 -45.96 -5.16 48.26
CA HIS A 547 -45.29 -5.08 49.57
C HIS A 547 -43.84 -5.60 49.51
N ALA A 548 -43.00 -4.85 50.21
CA ALA A 548 -41.72 -5.22 50.82
C ALA A 548 -40.47 -5.24 49.93
N ALA A 549 -39.76 -4.13 50.05
CA ALA A 549 -38.32 -3.99 49.90
C ALA A 549 -37.56 -4.61 51.10
N ILE A 550 -36.22 -4.66 50.94
CA ILE A 550 -35.14 -4.59 51.95
C ILE A 550 -34.17 -5.80 51.95
N ASP A 551 -32.89 -5.42 51.92
CA ASP A 551 -31.60 -6.11 51.88
C ASP A 551 -31.42 -7.46 52.59
N SER A 552 -30.56 -8.30 52.01
CA SER A 552 -29.20 -8.64 52.54
C SER A 552 -28.67 -10.00 52.02
N LYS A 553 -27.38 -10.03 51.65
CA LYS A 553 -26.52 -11.24 51.47
C LYS A 553 -26.12 -11.78 52.86
N PRO A 554 -25.71 -13.07 53.09
CA PRO A 554 -24.64 -13.79 52.36
C PRO A 554 -24.78 -15.33 52.14
N ASN A 555 -23.84 -15.88 51.33
CA ASN A 555 -23.48 -17.30 51.00
C ASN A 555 -23.27 -18.24 52.22
N PRO A 556 -23.02 -19.58 52.13
CA PRO A 556 -22.49 -20.42 51.01
C PRO A 556 -23.02 -21.90 50.84
N GLY A 557 -22.61 -22.55 49.74
CA GLY A 557 -22.49 -24.03 49.55
C GLY A 557 -23.76 -24.76 49.11
N SER A 558 -23.81 -25.70 48.16
CA SER A 558 -22.78 -26.49 47.48
C SER A 558 -23.31 -26.97 46.12
N VAL A 559 -22.47 -26.84 45.09
CA VAL A 559 -22.17 -27.78 43.98
C VAL A 559 -23.30 -28.67 43.44
N GLU A 560 -23.70 -28.43 42.18
CA GLU A 560 -23.61 -29.47 41.14
C GLU A 560 -23.57 -28.86 39.72
N LEU A 561 -22.83 -29.56 38.86
CA LEU A 561 -22.21 -29.12 37.61
C LEU A 561 -23.13 -29.43 36.42
N GLU A 562 -23.57 -28.42 35.68
CA GLU A 562 -24.04 -28.60 34.29
C GLU A 562 -23.27 -27.67 33.34
N GLN A 563 -22.26 -28.24 32.67
CA GLN A 563 -21.61 -27.66 31.49
C GLN A 563 -22.58 -27.67 30.31
N LYS A 564 -22.92 -26.50 29.76
CA LYS A 564 -23.47 -26.36 28.40
C LYS A 564 -22.81 -25.18 27.67
N ASN A 565 -22.41 -25.45 26.43
CA ASN A 565 -21.73 -24.57 25.47
C ASN A 565 -22.30 -23.14 25.42
N ARG A 566 -21.68 -22.23 26.17
CA ARG A 566 -21.98 -20.80 26.15
C ARG A 566 -21.28 -20.19 24.92
N LYS A 567 -22.05 -19.63 23.99
CA LYS A 567 -21.50 -18.91 22.83
C LYS A 567 -21.14 -17.49 23.28
N PHE A 568 -19.94 -17.04 22.94
CA PHE A 568 -19.46 -15.69 23.23
C PHE A 568 -19.34 -14.91 21.92
N THR A 569 -19.74 -13.65 21.93
CA THR A 569 -19.46 -12.69 20.86
C THR A 569 -17.99 -12.29 20.90
N TYR A 570 -17.48 -11.77 19.78
CA TYR A 570 -16.08 -11.34 19.69
C TYR A 570 -15.73 -10.22 20.69
N SER A 571 -16.67 -9.30 20.94
CA SER A 571 -16.50 -8.22 21.93
C SER A 571 -16.44 -8.76 23.37
N GLU A 572 -17.20 -9.81 23.68
CA GLU A 572 -17.10 -10.52 24.96
C GLU A 572 -15.77 -11.27 25.09
N ILE A 573 -15.27 -11.88 24.02
CA ILE A 573 -13.95 -12.54 24.01
C ILE A 573 -12.82 -11.53 24.28
N LEU A 574 -12.90 -10.34 23.69
CA LEU A 574 -11.93 -9.26 23.97
C LEU A 574 -11.99 -8.81 25.44
N LYS A 575 -13.18 -8.73 26.04
CA LYS A 575 -13.32 -8.43 27.47
C LYS A 575 -12.76 -9.56 28.34
N ILE A 576 -13.10 -10.82 28.02
CA ILE A 576 -12.63 -12.01 28.74
C ILE A 576 -11.10 -12.07 28.76
N THR A 577 -10.45 -11.73 27.64
CA THR A 577 -8.98 -11.79 27.49
C THR A 577 -8.27 -10.49 27.89
N ASN A 578 -8.98 -9.53 28.48
CA ASN A 578 -8.49 -8.17 28.76
C ASN A 578 -7.74 -7.56 27.57
N ASN A 579 -8.41 -7.52 26.41
CA ASN A 579 -7.88 -7.08 25.14
C ASN A 579 -6.57 -7.78 24.73
N ARG A 580 -6.50 -9.10 24.93
CA ARG A 580 -5.37 -9.97 24.53
C ARG A 580 -4.04 -9.67 25.22
N GLN A 581 -4.08 -9.08 26.42
CA GLN A 581 -2.89 -8.59 27.13
C GLN A 581 -1.87 -9.70 27.48
N ARG A 582 -2.33 -10.92 27.77
CA ARG A 582 -1.46 -12.01 28.25
C ARG A 582 -1.53 -13.25 27.38
N VAL A 583 -0.44 -13.53 26.68
CA VAL A 583 -0.25 -14.75 25.87
C VAL A 583 0.21 -15.90 26.76
N LEU A 584 -0.43 -17.06 26.63
CA LEU A 584 -0.05 -18.31 27.29
C LEU A 584 0.81 -19.21 26.38
N GLY A 585 0.65 -19.11 25.06
CA GLY A 585 1.43 -19.87 24.08
C GLY A 585 1.02 -19.56 22.64
N LYS A 586 1.90 -19.89 21.69
CA LYS A 586 1.67 -19.77 20.24
C LYS A 586 1.91 -21.12 19.58
N GLY A 587 1.01 -21.54 18.70
CA GLY A 587 1.14 -22.79 17.93
C GLY A 587 0.59 -22.65 16.50
N GLY A 588 0.60 -23.74 15.73
CA GLY A 588 0.25 -23.72 14.30
C GLY A 588 -1.13 -23.16 13.96
N PHE A 589 -2.10 -23.25 14.88
CA PHE A 589 -3.47 -22.77 14.71
C PHE A 589 -3.74 -21.38 15.33
N GLY A 590 -2.72 -20.73 15.90
CA GLY A 590 -2.82 -19.39 16.46
C GLY A 590 -2.43 -19.26 17.92
N THR A 591 -2.76 -18.09 18.49
CA THR A 591 -2.27 -17.68 19.81
C THR A 591 -3.31 -17.98 20.89
N VAL A 592 -2.85 -18.54 22.01
CA VAL A 592 -3.67 -18.81 23.20
C VAL A 592 -3.45 -17.68 24.20
N TYR A 593 -4.55 -17.05 24.62
CA TYR A 593 -4.56 -15.96 25.59
C TYR A 593 -5.16 -16.39 26.92
N HIS A 594 -4.68 -15.81 28.01
CA HIS A 594 -5.29 -15.95 29.33
C HIS A 594 -6.50 -15.02 29.45
N GLY A 595 -7.57 -15.48 30.10
CA GLY A 595 -8.75 -14.65 30.34
C GLY A 595 -9.60 -15.12 31.52
N TYR A 596 -10.65 -14.35 31.81
CA TYR A 596 -11.60 -14.59 32.89
C TYR A 596 -13.05 -14.48 32.41
N ILE A 597 -13.89 -15.45 32.76
CA ILE A 597 -15.35 -15.36 32.63
C ILE A 597 -15.92 -14.98 34.00
N ASP A 598 -16.73 -13.91 34.03
CA ASP A 598 -17.43 -13.40 35.22
C ASP A 598 -16.50 -13.18 36.45
N ASP A 599 -15.24 -12.78 36.21
CA ASP A 599 -14.14 -12.52 37.18
C ASP A 599 -13.79 -13.68 38.13
N LYS A 600 -14.32 -14.88 37.86
CA LYS A 600 -14.22 -16.02 38.77
C LYS A 600 -13.68 -17.29 38.10
N THR A 601 -13.78 -17.39 36.78
CA THR A 601 -13.35 -18.58 36.04
C THR A 601 -12.20 -18.22 35.11
N GLN A 602 -11.01 -18.73 35.37
CA GLN A 602 -9.90 -18.61 34.44
C GLN A 602 -10.12 -19.48 33.21
N VAL A 603 -9.85 -18.92 32.04
CA VAL A 603 -9.95 -19.61 30.76
C VAL A 603 -8.72 -19.35 29.90
N ALA A 604 -8.42 -20.31 29.03
CA ALA A 604 -7.49 -20.14 27.93
C ALA A 604 -8.31 -19.94 26.65
N VAL A 605 -8.13 -18.81 25.97
CA VAL A 605 -8.86 -18.47 24.75
C VAL A 605 -7.90 -18.60 23.57
N LYS A 606 -8.10 -19.64 22.75
CA LYS A 606 -7.34 -19.81 21.51
C LYS A 606 -8.03 -19.05 20.38
N LEU A 607 -7.33 -18.09 19.81
CA LEU A 607 -7.79 -17.34 18.65
C LEU A 607 -7.12 -17.90 17.40
N LEU A 608 -7.94 -18.27 16.41
CA LEU A 608 -7.45 -18.74 15.12
C LEU A 608 -6.64 -17.63 14.45
N SER A 609 -5.39 -17.93 14.10
CA SER A 609 -4.56 -16.98 13.36
C SER A 609 -4.98 -16.92 11.89
N PRO A 610 -5.08 -15.72 11.28
CA PRO A 610 -5.25 -15.58 9.84
C PRO A 610 -4.10 -16.22 9.02
N SER A 611 -2.94 -16.44 9.65
CA SER A 611 -1.74 -17.04 9.03
C SER A 611 -1.61 -18.56 9.24
N SER A 612 -2.64 -19.25 9.76
CA SER A 612 -2.60 -20.70 9.98
C SER A 612 -2.65 -21.46 8.65
N SER A 613 -1.63 -22.28 8.36
CA SER A 613 -1.57 -23.15 7.17
C SER A 613 -2.55 -24.34 7.20
N GLN A 614 -3.18 -24.58 8.35
CA GLN A 614 -4.13 -25.67 8.58
C GLN A 614 -5.53 -25.08 8.87
N GLY A 615 -6.54 -25.50 8.08
CA GLY A 615 -7.82 -24.79 7.91
C GLY A 615 -8.83 -24.88 9.06
N LEU A 616 -9.96 -24.17 8.90
CA LEU A 616 -11.04 -23.98 9.89
C LEU A 616 -11.61 -25.29 10.48
N GLN A 617 -11.67 -26.37 9.68
CA GLN A 617 -12.19 -27.67 10.13
C GLN A 617 -11.29 -28.35 11.17
N GLN A 618 -9.97 -28.21 11.06
CA GLN A 618 -9.01 -28.80 12.01
C GLN A 618 -8.93 -28.01 13.32
N PHE A 619 -9.04 -26.67 13.23
CA PHE A 619 -9.19 -25.81 14.42
C PHE A 619 -10.45 -26.17 15.23
N HIS A 620 -11.57 -26.44 14.56
CA HIS A 620 -12.79 -26.89 15.23
C HIS A 620 -12.64 -28.29 15.86
N ALA A 621 -11.81 -29.18 15.29
CA ALA A 621 -11.55 -30.49 15.88
C ALA A 621 -10.73 -30.37 17.17
N GLU A 622 -9.63 -29.61 17.15
CA GLU A 622 -8.75 -29.40 18.31
C GLU A 622 -9.46 -28.65 19.46
N ALA A 623 -10.28 -27.64 19.13
CA ALA A 623 -11.07 -26.91 20.11
C ALA A 623 -12.15 -27.78 20.78
N ASN A 624 -12.66 -28.81 20.09
CA ASN A 624 -13.62 -29.77 20.64
C ASN A 624 -12.93 -30.92 21.42
N GLU A 625 -11.70 -31.30 21.07
CA GLU A 625 -10.90 -32.28 21.82
C GLU A 625 -10.41 -31.73 23.17
N GLY A 626 -10.06 -30.44 23.24
CA GLY A 626 -9.64 -29.77 24.49
C GLY A 626 -10.71 -29.68 25.59
N VAL A 627 -11.95 -30.10 25.33
CA VAL A 627 -13.07 -30.09 26.30
C VAL A 627 -13.10 -31.36 27.16
N LYS A 628 -12.27 -32.38 26.88
CA LYS A 628 -12.19 -33.61 27.68
C LYS A 628 -10.90 -33.72 28.50
N ALA A 629 -10.77 -32.92 29.56
CA ALA A 629 -9.96 -33.31 30.73
C ALA A 629 -10.31 -32.43 31.95
N PRO A 630 -10.72 -33.00 33.09
CA PRO A 630 -10.72 -32.28 34.35
C PRO A 630 -9.42 -32.53 35.14
N SER A 631 -8.99 -31.47 35.82
CA SER A 631 -8.15 -31.41 37.03
C SER A 631 -6.70 -30.93 36.90
N THR A 632 -6.53 -29.70 37.39
CA THR A 632 -5.41 -29.18 38.20
C THR A 632 -4.02 -29.00 37.60
N LEU A 633 -3.73 -27.72 37.34
CA LEU A 633 -2.42 -27.06 37.34
C LEU A 633 -1.49 -27.52 38.47
N ALA A 634 -0.46 -28.28 38.11
CA ALA A 634 0.90 -28.07 38.58
C ALA A 634 1.87 -28.80 37.62
N GLN A 635 2.96 -28.11 37.25
CA GLN A 635 4.24 -28.75 36.90
C GLN A 635 4.50 -29.15 35.43
N PHE A 636 4.52 -28.17 34.52
CA PHE A 636 5.41 -28.19 33.35
C PHE A 636 6.55 -27.17 33.54
N ARG A 637 7.45 -27.52 34.47
CA ARG A 637 8.74 -26.87 34.66
C ARG A 637 9.80 -27.98 34.76
N LYS A 638 10.20 -28.51 33.60
CA LYS A 638 11.47 -29.24 33.38
C LYS A 638 11.54 -29.75 31.93
N GLU A 639 11.79 -28.86 30.98
CA GLU A 639 12.31 -29.28 29.65
C GLU A 639 12.95 -28.12 28.86
N LEU A 640 13.34 -27.05 29.56
CA LEU A 640 14.02 -25.89 28.93
C LEU A 640 15.46 -25.65 29.43
N ASP A 641 15.98 -26.47 30.35
CA ASP A 641 17.34 -26.29 30.91
C ASP A 641 18.39 -27.26 30.33
N LEU A 642 18.14 -27.94 29.21
CA LEU A 642 19.11 -28.86 28.60
C LEU A 642 19.37 -28.56 27.11
N LEU A 643 19.57 -27.28 26.81
CA LEU A 643 20.16 -26.84 25.53
C LEU A 643 21.67 -26.55 25.61
N GLN A 644 22.37 -26.82 26.72
CA GLN A 644 23.82 -26.54 26.76
C GLN A 644 24.60 -27.56 27.59
N TRP A 645 24.87 -28.75 27.05
CA TRP A 645 26.13 -29.43 27.37
C TRP A 645 26.65 -30.56 26.45
N ALA A 646 26.06 -30.88 25.29
CA ALA A 646 26.69 -31.89 24.42
C ALA A 646 26.79 -31.49 22.94
N HIS A 647 27.29 -30.27 22.72
CA HIS A 647 28.25 -30.08 21.65
C HIS A 647 29.49 -30.92 22.02
N ARG A 648 29.55 -32.17 21.56
CA ARG A 648 30.77 -32.97 21.39
C ARG A 648 30.41 -34.43 21.08
N MET A 649 30.83 -34.85 19.88
CA MET A 649 31.35 -36.20 19.59
C MET A 649 30.27 -37.29 19.53
N LEU A 650 30.01 -38.04 18.45
CA LEU A 650 30.74 -38.39 17.24
C LEU A 650 29.73 -39.12 16.34
N SER A 651 29.81 -38.93 15.02
CA SER A 651 29.36 -39.92 14.02
C SER A 651 29.96 -41.30 14.36
N PRO A 652 29.32 -42.42 13.99
CA PRO A 652 29.04 -42.72 12.59
C PRO A 652 27.61 -42.45 12.16
#